data_AF-A0A932PN40-F1
#
_entry.id   AF-A0A932PN40-F1
#
_cell.length_a   1.000
_cell.length_b   1.000
_cell.length_c   1.000
_cell.angle_alpha   90.00
_cell.angle_beta   90.00
_cell.angle_gamma   90.00
#
_symmetry.space_group_name_H-M   'P 1'
#
loop_
_entity.id
_entity.type
_entity.pdbx_description
1 polymer ?
#
loop_
_entity_poly.entity_id
_entity_poly.type
_entity_poly.pdbx_seq_one_letter_code
_entity_poly.pdbx_strand_id
1 'polypeptide(L)'
;MTTRRTFIQVMASGATAALGLGCSGGGSGSKDSGGGTPGGDPRLDSLSPGHGKAGDSLTLNGQNLAATSQVFFGTTSTAPTAVTAATLAVTVPAGLAPGAVSVTARVGSATTNALTFTVDGVGNGPHLTDAAPAHALPGTTIQLNGQNLAAVVEVRFGTTTAVPQGLTATSLNVVVPSLAVGPVQIVAHSAAGDSNALPFSVDGIAPVPQLTSVAPASAAAGASVQLTGLNLAAVDAVKFGTVSAVPQSATATTLNVVVPAGLALGATSIVAHSSGGDSNALAFTVLEGTRPVVADPILVHIYLNGGNDLLDTLPPLDTAEAAAYLKARPKMHIDAADTFDTGKGFGISNRFLYAKKWWQDGRLALMPGIGVDHPNYSHFVSHDVWNWSTASTPDNTGWLGRWADTAFGNSDTMRALCIDSSLPGLAQGKDRQFVAISSIDGFRWPSMLAPWEWNNSKDFGVATWSNEDRLRTLYEPFLAAAKTETNAAVKGVGGGYNLFYTAQGEFNQRMAAFLVSNRTIQDFEKVLYPGDTGYALDPALPLPSGASGRITAKFGSEYSHVYLAAELKFIAKMIAADMPTQVYTAELAGFDTHADHQATHEYLIAALGACIESFFDQLKLISTAKGAAEDRVIVVVWSEFGRRIAESDSGTDHGAGGLAFAVGKPVKGGVHSAYPSLVASLADRALEGNLETTVNYLRLQATLLEKWLPGGAGKTAAILGSSDPKYIQPIPFL
;
A
#
# COMPACT_ATOMS: atom_id res chain seq x y z
N MET A 1 -29.12 -32.49 -13.67
CA MET A 1 -29.33 -33.73 -12.88
C MET A 1 -28.13 -33.91 -11.95
N THR A 2 -28.22 -33.39 -10.73
CA THR A 2 -28.46 -34.11 -9.46
C THR A 2 -27.17 -34.66 -8.79
N THR A 3 -26.56 -33.79 -7.99
CA THR A 3 -26.01 -33.93 -6.64
C THR A 3 -25.88 -35.30 -5.94
N ARG A 4 -24.74 -35.51 -5.25
CA ARG A 4 -24.48 -35.89 -3.82
C ARG A 4 -22.99 -36.28 -3.69
N ARG A 5 -22.06 -35.65 -2.95
CA ARG A 5 -21.88 -35.28 -1.52
C ARG A 5 -21.97 -36.45 -0.53
N THR A 6 -20.83 -36.77 0.09
CA THR A 6 -20.71 -37.58 1.32
C THR A 6 -19.83 -36.81 2.33
N PHE A 7 -20.38 -36.63 3.54
CA PHE A 7 -19.75 -36.13 4.76
C PHE A 7 -19.11 -37.30 5.54
N ILE A 8 -18.15 -37.03 6.44
CA ILE A 8 -18.19 -37.43 7.88
C ILE A 8 -17.13 -36.64 8.67
N GLN A 9 -17.52 -36.30 9.89
CA GLN A 9 -17.00 -35.36 10.91
C GLN A 9 -16.40 -36.13 12.11
N VAL A 10 -15.86 -35.38 13.11
CA VAL A 10 -15.73 -35.67 14.57
C VAL A 10 -14.34 -36.12 15.06
N MET A 11 -13.75 -35.67 16.19
CA MET A 11 -13.88 -34.59 17.20
C MET A 11 -12.59 -34.63 18.07
N ALA A 12 -12.34 -33.56 18.83
CA ALA A 12 -11.18 -33.33 19.69
C ALA A 12 -11.28 -33.86 21.15
N SER A 13 -10.15 -33.72 21.86
CA SER A 13 -9.95 -33.44 23.32
C SER A 13 -9.50 -34.55 24.28
N GLY A 14 -8.62 -34.18 25.22
CA GLY A 14 -8.60 -34.70 26.60
C GLY A 14 -7.30 -35.38 27.10
N ALA A 15 -6.63 -34.76 28.07
CA ALA A 15 -5.42 -35.22 28.77
C ALA A 15 -5.70 -36.19 29.95
N THR A 16 -4.70 -37.03 30.34
CA THR A 16 -3.99 -37.11 31.66
C THR A 16 -3.47 -38.52 32.05
N ALA A 17 -2.22 -38.52 32.56
CA ALA A 17 -1.62 -39.27 33.69
C ALA A 17 -1.42 -40.81 33.69
N ALA A 18 -0.11 -41.18 33.72
CA ALA A 18 0.63 -41.93 34.75
C ALA A 18 0.48 -43.46 35.00
N LEU A 19 1.68 -44.07 35.16
CA LEU A 19 2.09 -45.25 35.95
C LEU A 19 1.91 -46.69 35.40
N GLY A 20 3.06 -47.37 35.24
CA GLY A 20 3.33 -48.60 36.00
C GLY A 20 3.37 -49.96 35.29
N LEU A 21 4.61 -50.51 35.20
CA LEU A 21 5.00 -51.93 35.33
C LEU A 21 4.71 -52.96 34.21
N GLY A 22 5.80 -53.55 33.69
CA GLY A 22 6.06 -54.99 33.89
C GLY A 22 6.25 -55.92 32.67
N CYS A 23 7.38 -56.66 32.69
CA CYS A 23 7.71 -57.94 32.02
C CYS A 23 8.22 -57.91 30.55
N SER A 24 9.19 -58.74 30.10
CA SER A 24 9.99 -59.84 30.68
C SER A 24 11.13 -60.29 29.72
N GLY A 25 12.12 -61.03 30.25
CA GLY A 25 13.05 -61.95 29.55
C GLY A 25 14.55 -61.62 29.72
N GLY A 26 15.48 -62.48 30.14
CA GLY A 26 15.49 -63.90 30.53
C GLY A 26 16.84 -64.58 30.17
N GLY A 27 17.52 -65.23 31.14
CA GLY A 27 18.60 -66.26 30.99
C GLY A 27 20.06 -65.75 31.01
N SER A 28 21.07 -66.34 31.67
CA SER A 28 21.35 -67.70 32.24
C SER A 28 22.40 -67.61 33.39
N GLY A 29 22.30 -68.32 34.52
CA GLY A 29 23.01 -69.59 34.90
C GLY A 29 24.50 -69.37 35.32
N SER A 30 25.13 -69.87 36.40
CA SER A 30 24.94 -70.97 37.37
C SER A 30 25.84 -70.76 38.63
N LYS A 31 25.58 -71.55 39.68
CA LYS A 31 25.99 -71.53 41.10
C LYS A 31 27.47 -71.87 41.41
N ASP A 32 28.02 -71.33 42.51
CA ASP A 32 28.49 -72.13 43.67
C ASP A 32 28.62 -71.28 44.96
N SER A 33 28.47 -71.96 46.09
CA SER A 33 28.31 -71.49 47.48
C SER A 33 29.63 -71.25 48.24
N GLY A 34 29.67 -70.16 49.02
CA GLY A 34 30.70 -69.93 50.06
C GLY A 34 30.49 -68.61 50.79
N GLY A 35 30.14 -68.67 52.07
CA GLY A 35 29.98 -67.48 52.92
C GLY A 35 31.31 -66.71 53.08
N GLY A 36 31.31 -65.47 52.63
CA GLY A 36 32.35 -64.47 52.81
C GLY A 36 31.86 -63.16 52.19
N THR A 37 31.76 -62.10 53.00
CA THR A 37 31.45 -60.69 52.67
C THR A 37 31.50 -60.29 51.18
N PRO A 38 30.48 -59.65 50.57
CA PRO A 38 30.66 -58.99 49.28
C PRO A 38 31.22 -57.57 49.51
N GLY A 39 32.43 -57.51 50.05
CA GLY A 39 33.24 -56.29 50.03
C GLY A 39 34.02 -56.27 48.72
N GLY A 40 33.38 -55.85 47.63
CA GLY A 40 34.11 -55.54 46.40
C GLY A 40 35.04 -54.34 46.64
N ASP A 41 36.13 -54.25 45.88
CA ASP A 41 37.02 -53.10 45.99
C ASP A 41 36.23 -51.79 45.80
N PRO A 42 36.51 -50.74 46.59
CA PRO A 42 35.80 -49.48 46.50
C PRO A 42 36.02 -48.84 45.12
N ARG A 43 34.96 -48.36 44.48
CA ARG A 43 34.99 -47.82 43.11
C ARG A 43 34.17 -46.54 42.98
N LEU A 44 34.68 -45.58 42.19
CA LEU A 44 33.93 -44.43 41.69
C LEU A 44 33.44 -44.67 40.26
N ASP A 45 32.16 -44.40 40.03
CA ASP A 45 31.45 -44.62 38.76
C ASP A 45 31.28 -43.31 37.98
N SER A 46 30.96 -42.22 38.68
CA SER A 46 30.76 -40.89 38.10
C SER A 46 30.95 -39.77 39.10
N LEU A 47 31.13 -38.55 38.59
CA LEU A 47 31.15 -37.31 39.35
C LEU A 47 30.22 -36.27 38.71
N SER A 48 29.54 -35.45 39.52
CA SER A 48 28.57 -34.46 39.04
C SER A 48 28.51 -33.24 39.96
N PRO A 49 28.78 -32.03 39.47
CA PRO A 49 29.21 -31.69 38.09
C PRO A 49 30.62 -32.19 37.72
N GLY A 50 30.93 -32.26 36.43
CA GLY A 50 32.23 -32.66 35.86
C GLY A 50 33.40 -31.70 36.10
N HIS A 51 33.08 -30.51 36.58
CA HIS A 51 33.93 -29.34 36.71
C HIS A 51 33.40 -28.45 37.83
N GLY A 52 34.19 -27.48 38.29
CA GLY A 52 33.82 -26.54 39.34
C GLY A 52 35.02 -25.82 39.96
N LYS A 53 34.76 -24.75 40.70
CA LYS A 53 35.77 -23.97 41.43
C LYS A 53 35.88 -24.40 42.89
N ALA A 54 36.94 -23.94 43.57
CA ALA A 54 37.09 -24.12 45.01
C ALA A 54 35.85 -23.62 45.76
N GLY A 55 35.29 -24.47 46.63
CA GLY A 55 34.06 -24.18 47.38
C GLY A 55 32.78 -24.73 46.74
N ASP A 56 32.80 -25.19 45.49
CA ASP A 56 31.63 -25.80 44.86
C ASP A 56 31.35 -27.20 45.43
N SER A 57 30.08 -27.58 45.45
CA SER A 57 29.62 -28.90 45.87
C SER A 57 29.69 -29.89 44.72
N LEU A 58 30.27 -31.06 45.00
CA LEU A 58 30.45 -32.17 44.06
C LEU A 58 29.87 -33.45 44.66
N THR A 59 29.10 -34.19 43.86
CA THR A 59 28.64 -35.54 44.21
C THR A 59 29.44 -36.59 43.45
N LEU A 60 29.96 -37.58 44.17
CA LEU A 60 30.64 -38.75 43.62
C LEU A 60 29.75 -39.98 43.82
N ASN A 61 29.42 -40.69 42.74
CA ASN A 61 28.64 -41.93 42.80
C ASN A 61 29.57 -43.13 42.60
N GLY A 62 29.33 -44.23 43.31
CA GLY A 62 30.16 -45.43 43.25
C GLY A 62 29.65 -46.59 44.10
N GLN A 63 30.55 -47.49 44.49
CA GLN A 63 30.23 -48.71 45.24
C GLN A 63 31.22 -48.92 46.40
N ASN A 64 30.73 -49.50 47.50
CA ASN A 64 31.49 -49.84 48.72
C ASN A 64 32.21 -48.64 49.36
N LEU A 65 31.58 -47.46 49.39
CA LEU A 65 32.17 -46.19 49.83
C LEU A 65 31.95 -45.86 51.33
N ALA A 66 31.28 -46.73 52.10
CA ALA A 66 30.77 -46.40 53.43
C ALA A 66 31.86 -46.04 54.47
N ALA A 67 33.09 -46.51 54.29
CA ALA A 67 34.23 -46.24 55.17
C ALA A 67 35.20 -45.18 54.59
N THR A 68 34.72 -44.30 53.72
CA THR A 68 35.53 -43.24 53.11
C THR A 68 35.95 -42.21 54.14
N SER A 69 37.26 -41.95 54.25
CA SER A 69 37.84 -40.98 55.18
C SER A 69 38.29 -39.69 54.50
N GLN A 70 38.74 -39.76 53.24
CA GLN A 70 39.23 -38.61 52.47
C GLN A 70 38.96 -38.79 50.97
N VAL A 71 38.76 -37.67 50.28
CA VAL A 71 38.71 -37.58 48.82
C VAL A 71 39.85 -36.70 48.34
N PHE A 72 40.60 -37.17 47.35
CA PHE A 72 41.78 -36.50 46.82
C PHE A 72 41.49 -35.96 45.42
N PHE A 73 41.87 -34.72 45.19
CA PHE A 73 41.98 -34.06 43.89
C PHE A 73 43.48 -33.91 43.61
N GLY A 74 44.05 -34.88 42.88
CA GLY A 74 45.49 -35.01 42.70
C GLY A 74 46.15 -35.29 44.04
N THR A 75 46.95 -34.34 44.53
CA THR A 75 47.62 -34.42 45.85
C THR A 75 46.85 -33.70 46.96
N THR A 76 45.83 -32.90 46.63
CA THR A 76 45.08 -32.10 47.60
C THR A 76 43.85 -32.86 48.09
N SER A 77 43.68 -33.01 49.40
CA SER A 77 42.58 -33.80 49.98
C SER A 77 41.52 -32.93 50.66
N THR A 78 40.28 -33.40 50.63
CA THR A 78 39.15 -32.88 51.39
C THR A 78 38.42 -34.03 52.10
N ALA A 79 37.76 -33.73 53.22
CA ALA A 79 36.89 -34.70 53.89
C ALA A 79 35.48 -34.67 53.24
N PRO A 80 34.82 -35.83 53.07
CA PRO A 80 33.44 -35.84 52.59
C PRO A 80 32.49 -35.22 53.61
N THR A 81 31.54 -34.42 53.13
CA THR A 81 30.48 -33.80 53.92
C THR A 81 29.32 -34.76 54.19
N ALA A 82 29.16 -35.80 53.36
CA ALA A 82 28.27 -36.93 53.60
C ALA A 82 28.83 -38.20 52.94
N VAL A 83 28.64 -39.35 53.60
CA VAL A 83 29.14 -40.66 53.15
C VAL A 83 28.02 -41.70 53.22
N THR A 84 27.82 -42.44 52.13
CA THR A 84 27.02 -43.66 52.11
C THR A 84 27.82 -44.80 51.45
N ALA A 85 27.25 -46.00 51.36
CA ALA A 85 27.87 -47.09 50.61
C ALA A 85 27.97 -46.81 49.09
N ALA A 86 27.19 -45.86 48.56
CA ALA A 86 27.08 -45.60 47.12
C ALA A 86 27.39 -44.15 46.69
N THR A 87 27.45 -43.20 47.61
CA THR A 87 27.62 -41.78 47.30
C THR A 87 28.52 -41.06 48.30
N LEU A 88 29.25 -40.06 47.81
CA LEU A 88 29.99 -39.09 48.61
C LEU A 88 29.57 -37.69 48.18
N ALA A 89 29.28 -36.82 49.15
CA ALA A 89 29.22 -35.39 48.92
C ALA A 89 30.56 -34.78 49.37
N VAL A 90 31.16 -33.96 48.54
CA VAL A 90 32.43 -33.28 48.83
C VAL A 90 32.36 -31.83 48.36
N THR A 91 33.17 -30.98 48.99
CA THR A 91 33.42 -29.62 48.49
C THR A 91 34.78 -29.59 47.82
N VAL A 92 34.88 -28.98 46.64
CA VAL A 92 36.16 -28.85 45.91
C VAL A 92 37.16 -28.07 46.77
N PRO A 93 38.34 -28.63 47.09
CA PRO A 93 39.30 -27.99 48.00
C PRO A 93 39.97 -26.76 47.37
N ALA A 94 40.36 -25.80 48.21
CA ALA A 94 41.16 -24.66 47.80
C ALA A 94 42.60 -25.08 47.44
N GLY A 95 43.27 -24.27 46.61
CA GLY A 95 44.68 -24.48 46.24
C GLY A 95 44.92 -25.45 45.09
N LEU A 96 43.87 -25.85 44.36
CA LEU A 96 44.00 -26.60 43.11
C LEU A 96 44.39 -25.67 41.95
N ALA A 97 45.33 -26.10 41.11
CA ALA A 97 45.64 -25.40 39.86
C ALA A 97 44.55 -25.64 38.81
N PRO A 98 44.23 -24.65 37.94
CA PRO A 98 43.26 -24.82 36.86
C PRO A 98 43.61 -25.97 35.92
N GLY A 99 42.59 -26.68 35.42
CA GLY A 99 42.75 -27.79 34.48
C GLY A 99 42.35 -29.15 35.05
N ALA A 100 42.67 -30.21 34.31
CA ALA A 100 42.26 -31.57 34.65
C ALA A 100 43.01 -32.09 35.90
N VAL A 101 42.26 -32.59 36.87
CA VAL A 101 42.79 -33.22 38.08
C VAL A 101 42.13 -34.58 38.32
N SER A 102 42.92 -35.56 38.77
CA SER A 102 42.40 -36.89 39.10
C SER A 102 41.71 -36.90 40.45
N VAL A 103 40.49 -37.43 40.53
CA VAL A 103 39.71 -37.59 41.76
C VAL A 103 39.70 -39.06 42.21
N THR A 104 40.14 -39.32 43.45
CA THR A 104 40.11 -40.64 44.09
C THR A 104 39.57 -40.53 45.53
N ALA A 105 39.10 -41.64 46.12
CA ALA A 105 38.65 -41.70 47.50
C ALA A 105 39.39 -42.78 48.30
N ARG A 106 39.76 -42.50 49.56
CA ARG A 106 40.38 -43.44 50.49
C ARG A 106 39.32 -44.08 51.39
N VAL A 107 39.15 -45.40 51.27
CA VAL A 107 38.14 -46.20 52.00
C VAL A 107 38.85 -47.26 52.85
N GLY A 108 38.89 -47.07 54.17
CA GLY A 108 39.75 -47.88 55.05
C GLY A 108 41.21 -47.83 54.62
N SER A 109 41.81 -48.98 54.31
CA SER A 109 43.17 -49.10 53.75
C SER A 109 43.24 -49.07 52.21
N ALA A 110 42.10 -49.08 51.51
CA ALA A 110 42.01 -49.13 50.05
C ALA A 110 41.80 -47.73 49.43
N THR A 111 42.08 -47.59 48.13
CA THR A 111 41.83 -46.38 47.33
C THR A 111 41.04 -46.74 46.08
N THR A 112 40.08 -45.91 45.69
CA THR A 112 39.27 -46.13 44.47
C THR A 112 40.09 -45.93 43.19
N ASN A 113 39.49 -46.30 42.04
CA ASN A 113 39.91 -45.79 40.73
C ASN A 113 39.84 -44.26 40.66
N ALA A 114 40.55 -43.68 39.69
CA ALA A 114 40.55 -42.24 39.42
C ALA A 114 39.49 -41.86 38.38
N LEU A 115 38.79 -40.75 38.63
CA LEU A 115 37.98 -40.03 37.64
C LEU A 115 38.61 -38.67 37.35
N THR A 116 38.31 -38.04 36.21
CA THR A 116 38.83 -36.70 35.89
C THR A 116 37.81 -35.63 36.27
N PHE A 117 38.24 -34.65 37.04
CA PHE A 117 37.50 -33.42 37.34
C PHE A 117 38.24 -32.23 36.73
N THR A 118 37.53 -31.26 36.17
CA THR A 118 38.15 -30.04 35.65
C THR A 118 38.03 -28.93 36.68
N VAL A 119 39.16 -28.44 37.18
CA VAL A 119 39.17 -27.30 38.10
C VAL A 119 38.93 -26.03 37.31
N ASP A 120 37.78 -25.41 37.53
CA ASP A 120 37.46 -24.10 36.96
C ASP A 120 38.35 -23.05 37.61
N GLY A 121 39.07 -22.29 36.80
CA GLY A 121 39.83 -21.15 37.30
C GLY A 121 38.88 -20.01 37.67
N VAL A 122 38.96 -19.51 38.91
CA VAL A 122 38.51 -18.14 39.21
C VAL A 122 39.74 -17.23 39.20
N GLY A 123 39.90 -16.45 38.14
CA GLY A 123 40.74 -15.25 38.11
C GLY A 123 41.88 -15.23 37.09
N ASN A 124 41.56 -14.84 35.84
CA ASN A 124 42.29 -13.91 34.95
C ASN A 124 42.17 -14.24 33.43
N GLY A 125 41.66 -15.41 33.05
CA GLY A 125 41.42 -15.76 31.64
C GLY A 125 40.17 -15.09 31.06
N PRO A 126 40.13 -14.78 29.75
CA PRO A 126 39.00 -14.15 29.08
C PRO A 126 37.78 -15.10 28.99
N HIS A 127 36.57 -14.54 28.94
CA HIS A 127 35.33 -15.27 28.61
C HIS A 127 34.51 -14.43 27.61
N LEU A 128 34.09 -15.02 26.50
CA LEU A 128 33.27 -14.38 25.47
C LEU A 128 31.77 -14.71 25.66
N THR A 129 30.91 -13.69 25.57
CA THR A 129 29.44 -13.84 25.63
C THR A 129 28.79 -13.71 24.26
N ASP A 130 29.26 -12.78 23.41
CA ASP A 130 28.72 -12.57 22.07
C ASP A 130 29.73 -11.87 21.13
N ALA A 131 29.37 -11.84 19.85
CA ALA A 131 30.02 -11.09 18.78
C ALA A 131 28.97 -10.22 18.07
N ALA A 132 29.28 -8.95 17.87
CA ALA A 132 28.41 -7.98 17.23
C ALA A 132 29.08 -7.35 15.99
N PRO A 133 28.57 -7.58 14.78
CA PRO A 133 27.56 -8.60 14.42
C PRO A 133 28.07 -10.06 14.63
N ALA A 134 27.15 -11.03 14.68
CA ALA A 134 27.48 -12.47 14.88
C ALA A 134 27.96 -13.18 13.60
N HIS A 135 27.97 -12.47 12.48
CA HIS A 135 28.54 -12.86 11.20
C HIS A 135 29.05 -11.60 10.49
N ALA A 136 30.12 -11.71 9.71
CA ALA A 136 30.64 -10.59 8.92
C ALA A 136 31.59 -11.04 7.80
N LEU A 137 31.81 -10.16 6.84
CA LEU A 137 32.86 -10.30 5.81
C LEU A 137 34.26 -10.18 6.43
N PRO A 138 35.28 -10.88 5.87
CA PRO A 138 36.68 -10.59 6.16
C PRO A 138 37.00 -9.10 6.02
N GLY A 139 37.79 -8.55 6.94
CA GLY A 139 38.13 -7.14 7.03
C GLY A 139 37.13 -6.29 7.83
N THR A 140 35.98 -6.83 8.21
CA THR A 140 35.01 -6.14 9.06
C THR A 140 35.50 -6.11 10.51
N THR A 141 35.43 -4.95 11.16
CA THR A 141 35.62 -4.85 12.61
C THR A 141 34.35 -5.31 13.31
N ILE A 142 34.46 -6.34 14.15
CA ILE A 142 33.40 -6.80 15.04
C ILE A 142 33.77 -6.50 16.49
N GLN A 143 32.76 -6.31 17.34
CA GLN A 143 32.95 -6.21 18.79
C GLN A 143 32.68 -7.57 19.42
N LEU A 144 33.60 -8.02 20.27
CA LEU A 144 33.39 -9.17 21.14
C LEU A 144 33.08 -8.67 22.55
N ASN A 145 31.99 -9.15 23.14
CA ASN A 145 31.62 -8.84 24.52
C ASN A 145 31.93 -10.02 25.43
N GLY A 146 32.19 -9.73 26.70
CA GLY A 146 32.63 -10.76 27.63
C GLY A 146 33.11 -10.26 29.00
N GLN A 147 34.01 -11.02 29.60
CA GLN A 147 34.65 -10.75 30.89
C GLN A 147 36.16 -10.98 30.79
N ASN A 148 36.94 -10.24 31.59
CA ASN A 148 38.41 -10.31 31.63
C ASN A 148 39.10 -10.10 30.27
N LEU A 149 38.52 -9.27 29.41
CA LEU A 149 39.02 -9.07 28.04
C LEU A 149 40.21 -8.10 27.97
N ALA A 150 40.51 -7.35 29.04
CA ALA A 150 41.53 -6.30 29.05
C ALA A 150 42.97 -6.80 28.80
N ALA A 151 43.22 -8.09 29.05
CA ALA A 151 44.55 -8.70 28.93
C ALA A 151 44.66 -9.69 27.76
N VAL A 152 43.66 -9.73 26.86
CA VAL A 152 43.69 -10.58 25.66
C VAL A 152 44.81 -10.11 24.74
N VAL A 153 45.66 -11.03 24.31
CA VAL A 153 46.78 -10.74 23.40
C VAL A 153 46.50 -11.21 21.98
N GLU A 154 45.56 -12.13 21.80
CA GLU A 154 45.22 -12.73 20.52
C GLU A 154 43.76 -13.18 20.51
N VAL A 155 43.10 -13.05 19.36
CA VAL A 155 41.79 -13.67 19.08
C VAL A 155 41.95 -14.64 17.92
N ARG A 156 41.45 -15.86 18.07
CA ARG A 156 41.53 -16.93 17.06
C ARG A 156 40.16 -17.17 16.45
N PHE A 157 40.08 -17.09 15.13
CA PHE A 157 38.96 -17.56 14.31
C PHE A 157 39.33 -18.95 13.77
N GLY A 158 38.94 -20.00 14.50
CA GLY A 158 39.40 -21.36 14.25
C GLY A 158 40.91 -21.45 14.45
N THR A 159 41.65 -21.68 13.38
CA THR A 159 43.13 -21.72 13.39
C THR A 159 43.78 -20.39 13.00
N THR A 160 43.00 -19.40 12.53
CA THR A 160 43.53 -18.12 12.05
C THR A 160 43.52 -17.10 13.17
N THR A 161 44.64 -16.40 13.39
CA THR A 161 44.79 -15.47 14.50
C THR A 161 44.57 -14.02 14.04
N ALA A 162 44.07 -13.18 14.95
CA ALA A 162 43.78 -11.77 14.74
C ALA A 162 44.15 -10.97 15.99
N VAL A 163 44.54 -9.72 15.80
CA VAL A 163 44.99 -8.83 16.88
C VAL A 163 43.79 -8.07 17.45
N PRO A 164 43.52 -8.18 18.77
CA PRO A 164 42.46 -7.40 19.41
C PRO A 164 42.82 -5.91 19.49
N GLN A 165 41.81 -5.05 19.48
CA GLN A 165 41.90 -3.60 19.57
C GLN A 165 40.87 -3.07 20.57
N GLY A 166 41.08 -1.86 21.10
CA GLY A 166 40.09 -1.20 21.96
C GLY A 166 39.66 -2.02 23.19
N LEU A 167 40.60 -2.73 23.81
CA LEU A 167 40.30 -3.67 24.88
C LEU A 167 39.83 -2.96 26.15
N THR A 168 38.77 -3.48 26.74
CA THR A 168 38.28 -3.15 28.08
C THR A 168 38.12 -4.45 28.87
N ALA A 169 37.74 -4.37 30.15
CA ALA A 169 37.46 -5.57 30.92
C ALA A 169 36.31 -6.40 30.35
N THR A 170 35.40 -5.79 29.59
CA THR A 170 34.14 -6.40 29.14
C THR A 170 33.94 -6.44 27.63
N SER A 171 34.81 -5.81 26.85
CA SER A 171 34.72 -5.79 25.40
C SER A 171 36.09 -5.65 24.73
N LEU A 172 36.19 -6.11 23.49
CA LEU A 172 37.28 -5.78 22.59
C LEU A 172 36.75 -5.72 21.16
N ASN A 173 37.45 -5.01 20.29
CA ASN A 173 37.19 -5.02 18.86
C ASN A 173 38.23 -5.91 18.17
N VAL A 174 37.83 -6.59 17.10
CA VAL A 174 38.76 -7.38 16.29
C VAL A 174 38.33 -7.31 14.83
N VAL A 175 39.31 -7.22 13.94
CA VAL A 175 39.05 -7.30 12.50
C VAL A 175 38.98 -8.76 12.10
N VAL A 176 37.89 -9.19 11.47
CA VAL A 176 37.73 -10.56 10.97
C VAL A 176 38.84 -10.82 9.94
N PRO A 177 39.72 -11.82 10.15
CA PRO A 177 40.84 -12.05 9.24
C PRO A 177 40.36 -12.63 7.90
N SER A 178 41.28 -12.74 6.92
CA SER A 178 40.98 -13.41 5.66
C SER A 178 40.94 -14.92 5.86
N LEU A 179 39.75 -15.49 6.04
CA LEU A 179 39.52 -16.94 6.10
C LEU A 179 38.35 -17.38 5.19
N ALA A 180 38.17 -18.70 5.04
CA ALA A 180 37.12 -19.27 4.21
C ALA A 180 35.72 -18.91 4.73
N VAL A 181 34.78 -18.75 3.80
CA VAL A 181 33.36 -18.47 4.08
C VAL A 181 32.73 -19.65 4.81
N GLY A 182 31.91 -19.35 5.82
CA GLY A 182 31.17 -20.35 6.59
C GLY A 182 31.37 -20.25 8.11
N PRO A 183 30.86 -21.24 8.87
CA PRO A 183 30.91 -21.22 10.32
C PRO A 183 32.34 -21.38 10.84
N VAL A 184 32.67 -20.62 11.88
CA VAL A 184 33.95 -20.65 12.60
C VAL A 184 33.72 -20.42 14.09
N GLN A 185 34.65 -20.86 14.93
CA GLN A 185 34.63 -20.61 16.38
C GLN A 185 35.64 -19.52 16.72
N ILE A 186 35.24 -18.55 17.55
CA ILE A 186 36.10 -17.49 18.07
C ILE A 186 36.59 -17.88 19.47
N VAL A 187 37.89 -17.78 19.71
CA VAL A 187 38.53 -17.96 21.03
C VAL A 187 39.45 -16.79 21.31
N ALA A 188 39.29 -16.13 22.45
CA ALA A 188 40.22 -15.09 22.92
C ALA A 188 41.30 -15.73 23.81
N HIS A 189 42.57 -15.36 23.62
CA HIS A 189 43.72 -15.88 24.36
C HIS A 189 44.37 -14.78 25.20
N SER A 190 44.65 -15.06 26.47
CA SER A 190 45.50 -14.25 27.34
C SER A 190 46.56 -15.11 28.04
N ALA A 191 47.51 -14.48 28.72
CA ALA A 191 48.50 -15.16 29.55
C ALA A 191 47.87 -16.01 30.69
N ALA A 192 46.61 -15.75 31.02
CA ALA A 192 45.87 -16.48 32.04
C ALA A 192 44.96 -17.59 31.47
N GLY A 193 44.92 -17.77 30.15
CA GLY A 193 44.21 -18.87 29.48
C GLY A 193 43.43 -18.45 28.23
N ASP A 194 42.82 -19.45 27.59
CA ASP A 194 41.85 -19.27 26.50
C ASP A 194 40.44 -19.06 27.05
N SER A 195 39.60 -18.37 26.27
CA SER A 195 38.16 -18.28 26.52
C SER A 195 37.41 -19.54 26.11
N ASN A 196 36.11 -19.57 26.39
CA ASN A 196 35.17 -20.44 25.68
C ASN A 196 35.21 -20.20 24.16
N ALA A 197 34.76 -21.20 23.40
CA ALA A 197 34.51 -21.06 21.97
C ALA A 197 33.16 -20.36 21.73
N LEU A 198 33.18 -19.29 20.93
CA LEU A 198 32.01 -18.52 20.54
C LEU A 198 31.71 -18.76 19.05
N PRO A 199 30.53 -19.27 18.67
CA PRO A 199 30.16 -19.46 17.26
C PRO A 199 30.08 -18.13 16.50
N PHE A 200 30.59 -18.13 15.27
CA PHE A 200 30.55 -17.01 14.33
C PHE A 200 30.42 -17.54 12.90
N SER A 201 29.92 -16.73 11.97
CA SER A 201 29.93 -17.08 10.54
C SER A 201 30.68 -16.04 9.74
N VAL A 202 31.65 -16.48 8.94
CA VAL A 202 32.33 -15.59 7.99
C VAL A 202 31.51 -15.54 6.72
N ASP A 203 31.07 -14.35 6.36
CA ASP A 203 30.30 -14.15 5.15
C ASP A 203 31.22 -14.15 3.93
N GLY A 204 30.66 -14.61 2.80
CA GLY A 204 31.28 -14.48 1.51
C GLY A 204 30.85 -13.20 0.82
N ILE A 205 31.77 -12.57 0.11
CA ILE A 205 31.41 -11.64 -0.95
C ILE A 205 30.75 -12.50 -2.05
N ALA A 206 29.49 -12.22 -2.38
CA ALA A 206 28.85 -12.90 -3.49
C ALA A 206 29.67 -12.64 -4.77
N PRO A 207 29.83 -13.61 -5.68
CA PRO A 207 30.54 -13.33 -6.92
C PRO A 207 29.77 -12.29 -7.74
N VAL A 208 30.50 -11.38 -8.41
CA VAL A 208 29.89 -10.34 -9.27
C VAL A 208 28.97 -11.01 -10.30
N PRO A 209 27.69 -10.60 -10.41
CA PRO A 209 26.77 -11.16 -11.38
C PRO A 209 27.26 -10.86 -12.80
N GLN A 210 27.02 -11.77 -13.75
CA GLN A 210 27.33 -11.54 -15.16
C GLN A 210 26.07 -11.75 -15.98
N LEU A 211 25.58 -10.69 -16.62
CA LEU A 211 24.37 -10.72 -17.44
C LEU A 211 24.71 -11.07 -18.89
N THR A 212 24.04 -12.07 -19.45
CA THR A 212 24.21 -12.47 -20.86
C THR A 212 23.05 -12.03 -21.74
N SER A 213 21.82 -12.03 -21.23
CA SER A 213 20.65 -11.56 -21.98
C SER A 213 19.51 -11.07 -21.09
N VAL A 214 18.64 -10.25 -21.67
CA VAL A 214 17.34 -9.84 -21.10
C VAL A 214 16.24 -10.17 -22.10
N ALA A 215 15.15 -10.77 -21.63
CA ALA A 215 14.00 -11.14 -22.44
C ALA A 215 12.67 -10.78 -21.75
N PRO A 216 11.79 -9.99 -22.39
CA PRO A 216 12.05 -9.22 -23.61
C PRO A 216 13.09 -8.09 -23.38
N ALA A 217 13.83 -7.68 -24.41
CA ALA A 217 14.79 -6.57 -24.34
C ALA A 217 14.14 -5.17 -24.31
N SER A 218 12.81 -5.13 -24.34
CA SER A 218 12.01 -3.93 -24.22
C SER A 218 10.68 -4.27 -23.57
N ALA A 219 10.27 -3.51 -22.56
CA ALA A 219 8.96 -3.68 -21.92
C ALA A 219 8.54 -2.41 -21.19
N ALA A 220 7.25 -2.30 -20.90
CA ALA A 220 6.70 -1.22 -20.08
C ALA A 220 6.83 -1.52 -18.59
N ALA A 221 6.69 -0.49 -17.76
CA ALA A 221 6.58 -0.67 -16.30
C ALA A 221 5.45 -1.65 -15.94
N GLY A 222 5.70 -2.51 -14.96
CA GLY A 222 4.79 -3.59 -14.55
C GLY A 222 4.93 -4.89 -15.33
N ALA A 223 5.61 -4.90 -16.49
CA ALA A 223 5.90 -6.13 -17.21
C ALA A 223 7.03 -6.92 -16.52
N SER A 224 6.93 -8.25 -16.55
CA SER A 224 8.00 -9.13 -16.07
C SER A 224 9.05 -9.31 -17.18
N VAL A 225 10.32 -9.20 -16.81
CA VAL A 225 11.48 -9.45 -17.67
C VAL A 225 12.38 -10.50 -17.01
N GLN A 226 12.89 -11.40 -17.83
CA GLN A 226 13.84 -12.42 -17.41
C GLN A 226 15.26 -12.02 -17.81
N LEU A 227 16.16 -12.01 -16.83
CA LEU A 227 17.59 -11.91 -17.04
C LEU A 227 18.21 -13.32 -17.03
N THR A 228 19.14 -13.54 -17.95
CA THR A 228 19.97 -14.76 -17.98
C THR A 228 21.42 -14.36 -17.75
N GLY A 229 22.17 -15.21 -17.07
CA GLY A 229 23.53 -14.87 -16.68
C GLY A 229 24.24 -15.95 -15.85
N LEU A 230 25.26 -15.52 -15.11
CA LEU A 230 25.96 -16.30 -14.10
C LEU A 230 25.90 -15.56 -12.76
N ASN A 231 25.99 -16.30 -11.66
CA ASN A 231 26.04 -15.78 -10.29
C ASN A 231 24.79 -14.97 -9.89
N LEU A 232 23.63 -15.27 -10.47
CA LEU A 232 22.42 -14.47 -10.24
C LEU A 232 21.70 -14.81 -8.92
N ALA A 233 22.06 -15.91 -8.25
CA ALA A 233 21.33 -16.41 -7.07
C ALA A 233 21.38 -15.46 -5.86
N ALA A 234 22.42 -14.64 -5.77
CA ALA A 234 22.65 -13.69 -4.68
C ALA A 234 22.39 -12.23 -5.10
N VAL A 235 21.73 -12.01 -6.24
CA VAL A 235 21.34 -10.66 -6.69
C VAL A 235 20.24 -10.14 -5.78
N ASP A 236 20.46 -8.97 -5.18
CA ASP A 236 19.54 -8.31 -4.25
C ASP A 236 18.81 -7.10 -4.89
N ALA A 237 19.34 -6.56 -5.99
CA ALA A 237 18.69 -5.50 -6.76
C ALA A 237 18.99 -5.58 -8.27
N VAL A 238 18.04 -5.14 -9.09
CA VAL A 238 18.23 -4.89 -10.51
C VAL A 238 17.96 -3.41 -10.79
N LYS A 239 18.95 -2.70 -11.32
CA LYS A 239 18.88 -1.29 -11.67
C LYS A 239 18.47 -1.15 -13.14
N PHE A 240 17.40 -0.41 -13.39
CA PHE A 240 16.96 0.08 -14.70
C PHE A 240 17.36 1.55 -14.78
N GLY A 241 18.53 1.84 -15.35
CA GLY A 241 19.16 3.15 -15.25
C GLY A 241 19.44 3.50 -13.78
N THR A 242 18.74 4.51 -13.25
CA THR A 242 18.86 4.95 -11.86
C THR A 242 17.83 4.34 -10.91
N VAL A 243 16.82 3.62 -11.41
CA VAL A 243 15.72 3.08 -10.60
C VAL A 243 15.97 1.61 -10.30
N SER A 244 15.95 1.22 -9.02
CA SER A 244 16.14 -0.17 -8.59
C SER A 244 14.82 -0.92 -8.45
N ALA A 245 14.81 -2.20 -8.81
CA ALA A 245 13.75 -3.15 -8.56
C ALA A 245 14.31 -4.39 -7.85
N VAL A 246 13.50 -5.00 -6.99
CA VAL A 246 13.86 -6.25 -6.30
C VAL A 246 13.50 -7.43 -7.20
N PRO A 247 14.38 -8.43 -7.37
CA PRO A 247 14.05 -9.64 -8.10
C PRO A 247 12.84 -10.38 -7.51
N GLN A 248 11.93 -10.86 -8.35
CA GLN A 248 10.82 -11.71 -7.91
C GLN A 248 11.29 -13.15 -7.64
N SER A 249 12.28 -13.61 -8.40
CA SER A 249 12.91 -14.92 -8.25
C SER A 249 14.29 -14.88 -8.85
N ALA A 250 15.24 -15.61 -8.26
CA ALA A 250 16.60 -15.75 -8.76
C ALA A 250 17.11 -17.18 -8.56
N THR A 251 17.82 -17.69 -9.58
CA THR A 251 18.63 -18.90 -9.55
C THR A 251 20.07 -18.52 -9.88
N ALA A 252 21.00 -19.48 -9.92
CA ALA A 252 22.38 -19.19 -10.32
C ALA A 252 22.50 -18.60 -11.74
N THR A 253 21.54 -18.90 -12.63
CA THR A 253 21.63 -18.56 -14.06
C THR A 253 20.46 -17.74 -14.62
N THR A 254 19.36 -17.63 -13.89
CA THR A 254 18.17 -16.89 -14.33
C THR A 254 17.59 -16.05 -13.19
N LEU A 255 17.01 -14.91 -13.55
CA LEU A 255 16.37 -14.01 -12.61
C LEU A 255 15.15 -13.37 -13.28
N ASN A 256 13.99 -13.38 -12.60
CA ASN A 256 12.82 -12.64 -13.07
C ASN A 256 12.62 -11.39 -12.22
N VAL A 257 12.36 -10.25 -12.85
CA VAL A 257 12.12 -8.98 -12.20
C VAL A 257 11.02 -8.22 -12.93
N VAL A 258 10.27 -7.40 -12.21
CA VAL A 258 9.26 -6.52 -12.82
C VAL A 258 9.91 -5.18 -13.12
N VAL A 259 9.66 -4.65 -14.31
CA VAL A 259 10.11 -3.29 -14.68
C VAL A 259 9.45 -2.28 -13.74
N PRO A 260 10.22 -1.49 -12.96
CA PRO A 260 9.67 -0.59 -11.95
C PRO A 260 8.94 0.61 -12.59
N ALA A 261 7.99 1.19 -11.86
CA ALA A 261 7.36 2.45 -12.23
C ALA A 261 8.34 3.64 -12.09
N GLY A 262 8.00 4.78 -12.68
CA GLY A 262 8.81 6.02 -12.59
C GLY A 262 10.00 6.10 -13.55
N LEU A 263 10.17 5.12 -14.45
CA LEU A 263 11.18 5.16 -15.51
C LEU A 263 10.79 6.13 -16.64
N ALA A 264 11.77 6.86 -17.17
CA ALA A 264 11.61 7.61 -18.42
C ALA A 264 11.48 6.63 -19.60
N LEU A 265 10.63 6.98 -20.57
CA LEU A 265 10.46 6.19 -21.80
C LEU A 265 11.72 6.25 -22.67
N GLY A 266 12.00 5.16 -23.39
CA GLY A 266 13.14 5.06 -24.30
C GLY A 266 14.29 4.20 -23.77
N ALA A 267 15.48 4.38 -24.34
CA ALA A 267 16.65 3.53 -24.06
C ALA A 267 17.19 3.74 -22.64
N THR A 268 17.52 2.64 -21.97
CA THR A 268 18.16 2.59 -20.66
C THR A 268 19.08 1.36 -20.56
N SER A 269 19.77 1.20 -19.42
CA SER A 269 20.60 0.04 -19.12
C SER A 269 20.02 -0.79 -17.97
N ILE A 270 20.17 -2.11 -18.03
CA ILE A 270 19.91 -3.04 -16.92
C ILE A 270 21.23 -3.50 -16.31
N VAL A 271 21.33 -3.40 -14.98
CA VAL A 271 22.47 -3.88 -14.18
C VAL A 271 21.94 -4.67 -12.99
N ALA A 272 22.49 -5.86 -12.73
CA ALA A 272 22.20 -6.63 -11.53
C ALA A 272 23.25 -6.33 -10.44
N HIS A 273 22.82 -6.17 -9.20
CA HIS A 273 23.65 -5.88 -8.04
C HIS A 273 23.69 -7.06 -7.08
N SER A 274 24.82 -7.27 -6.44
CA SER A 274 24.98 -8.16 -5.28
C SER A 274 26.02 -7.54 -4.33
N SER A 275 26.24 -8.16 -3.17
CA SER A 275 27.36 -7.78 -2.28
C SER A 275 28.74 -7.86 -2.94
N GLY A 276 28.88 -8.58 -4.06
CA GLY A 276 30.08 -8.60 -4.91
C GLY A 276 30.32 -7.36 -5.76
N GLY A 277 29.28 -6.58 -6.01
CA GLY A 277 29.28 -5.47 -6.95
C GLY A 277 28.25 -5.63 -8.07
N ASP A 278 28.31 -4.67 -8.98
CA ASP A 278 27.41 -4.55 -10.14
C ASP A 278 27.88 -5.42 -11.32
N SER A 279 26.93 -5.99 -12.04
CA SER A 279 27.18 -6.71 -13.29
C SER A 279 27.62 -5.81 -14.43
N ASN A 280 27.98 -6.41 -15.56
CA ASN A 280 27.95 -5.71 -16.84
C ASN A 280 26.53 -5.18 -17.14
N ALA A 281 26.45 -4.11 -17.92
CA ALA A 281 25.17 -3.53 -18.34
C ALA A 281 24.63 -4.20 -19.61
N LEU A 282 23.33 -4.46 -19.65
CA LEU A 282 22.60 -4.81 -20.88
C LEU A 282 21.74 -3.64 -21.34
N ALA A 283 21.60 -3.47 -22.66
CA ALA A 283 20.67 -2.49 -23.22
C ALA A 283 19.22 -2.94 -22.98
N PHE A 284 18.37 -1.98 -22.63
CA PHE A 284 16.93 -2.20 -22.46
C PHE A 284 16.16 -0.98 -22.95
N THR A 285 14.95 -1.18 -23.47
CA THR A 285 14.07 -0.06 -23.86
C THR A 285 12.81 -0.06 -23.01
N VAL A 286 12.57 1.03 -22.28
CA VAL A 286 11.33 1.25 -21.56
C VAL A 286 10.27 1.65 -22.57
N LEU A 287 9.29 0.76 -22.76
CA LEU A 287 8.17 1.00 -23.65
C LEU A 287 7.06 1.75 -22.93
N GLU A 288 6.27 2.47 -23.71
CA GLU A 288 4.97 2.90 -23.27
C GLU A 288 4.08 1.67 -23.07
N GLY A 289 3.44 1.55 -21.92
CA GLY A 289 2.54 0.42 -21.64
C GLY A 289 1.32 0.50 -22.53
N THR A 290 1.04 -0.55 -23.31
CA THR A 290 -0.27 -0.71 -23.94
C THR A 290 -1.25 -1.13 -22.86
N ARG A 291 -2.13 -0.21 -22.42
CA ARG A 291 -3.23 -0.59 -21.55
C ARG A 291 -4.31 -1.33 -22.35
N PRO A 292 -4.99 -2.32 -21.74
CA PRO A 292 -6.05 -3.05 -22.41
C PRO A 292 -7.14 -2.08 -22.88
N VAL A 293 -7.70 -2.35 -24.06
CA VAL A 293 -8.97 -1.71 -24.47
C VAL A 293 -9.98 -1.95 -23.36
N VAL A 294 -10.42 -0.87 -22.71
CA VAL A 294 -11.39 -0.96 -21.63
C VAL A 294 -12.74 -1.29 -22.24
N ALA A 295 -13.29 -2.46 -21.91
CA ALA A 295 -14.65 -2.82 -22.28
C ALA A 295 -15.64 -1.99 -21.47
N ASP A 296 -16.63 -1.37 -22.12
CA ASP A 296 -17.64 -0.52 -21.51
C ASP A 296 -17.08 0.52 -20.51
N PRO A 297 -16.28 1.49 -21.03
CA PRO A 297 -15.71 2.55 -20.22
C PRO A 297 -16.78 3.49 -19.67
N ILE A 298 -16.51 4.01 -18.47
CA ILE A 298 -17.35 4.91 -17.69
C ILE A 298 -16.55 6.18 -17.38
N LEU A 299 -17.10 7.32 -17.77
CA LEU A 299 -16.62 8.64 -17.41
C LEU A 299 -17.44 9.17 -16.24
N VAL A 300 -16.77 9.53 -15.15
CA VAL A 300 -17.34 10.38 -14.10
C VAL A 300 -16.70 11.75 -14.24
N HIS A 301 -17.50 12.74 -14.61
CA HIS A 301 -17.04 14.12 -14.71
C HIS A 301 -17.47 14.89 -13.44
N ILE A 302 -16.51 15.48 -12.73
CA ILE A 302 -16.78 16.36 -11.59
C ILE A 302 -16.51 17.80 -12.02
N TYR A 303 -17.55 18.61 -12.01
CA TYR A 303 -17.46 20.04 -12.25
C TYR A 303 -17.17 20.78 -10.94
N LEU A 304 -16.20 21.69 -10.95
CA LEU A 304 -15.91 22.57 -9.83
C LEU A 304 -16.49 23.97 -10.13
N ASN A 305 -17.54 24.37 -9.40
CA ASN A 305 -18.20 25.66 -9.60
C ASN A 305 -17.36 26.81 -9.03
N GLY A 306 -16.86 27.68 -9.90
CA GLY A 306 -15.83 28.67 -9.63
C GLY A 306 -14.47 28.33 -10.25
N GLY A 307 -13.38 28.67 -9.57
CA GLY A 307 -12.03 28.52 -10.08
C GLY A 307 -11.12 27.76 -9.13
N ASN A 308 -10.71 26.54 -9.49
CA ASN A 308 -9.69 25.83 -8.74
C ASN A 308 -8.33 26.52 -8.95
N ASP A 309 -7.72 26.93 -7.85
CA ASP A 309 -6.45 27.65 -7.91
C ASP A 309 -5.29 26.69 -8.23
N LEU A 310 -4.70 26.86 -9.42
CA LEU A 310 -3.55 26.07 -9.86
C LEU A 310 -2.34 26.28 -8.95
N LEU A 311 -2.08 27.50 -8.49
CA LEU A 311 -0.88 27.81 -7.71
C LEU A 311 -0.99 27.32 -6.26
N ASP A 312 -2.20 27.20 -5.72
CA ASP A 312 -2.39 26.60 -4.39
C ASP A 312 -2.53 25.07 -4.47
N THR A 313 -3.04 24.52 -5.58
CA THR A 313 -3.10 23.07 -5.77
C THR A 313 -1.73 22.49 -6.14
N LEU A 314 -1.02 23.17 -7.06
CA LEU A 314 0.27 22.77 -7.61
C LEU A 314 1.31 23.91 -7.49
N PRO A 315 1.73 24.30 -6.28
CA PRO A 315 2.63 25.45 -6.08
C PRO A 315 3.98 25.27 -6.78
N PRO A 316 4.53 26.32 -7.42
CA PRO A 316 5.82 26.26 -8.08
C PRO A 316 6.95 26.15 -7.06
N LEU A 317 7.93 25.29 -7.34
CA LEU A 317 9.08 25.01 -6.48
C LEU A 317 10.41 25.46 -7.11
N ASP A 318 10.45 25.66 -8.43
CA ASP A 318 11.63 26.22 -9.11
C ASP A 318 11.97 27.60 -8.57
N THR A 319 13.26 27.87 -8.33
CA THR A 319 13.71 29.05 -7.55
C THR A 319 13.14 30.39 -8.04
N ALA A 320 13.12 30.62 -9.35
CA ALA A 320 12.60 31.88 -9.91
C ALA A 320 11.07 31.96 -9.84
N GLU A 321 10.38 30.85 -10.10
CA GLU A 321 8.92 30.75 -10.08
C GLU A 321 8.38 30.84 -8.64
N ALA A 322 9.02 30.16 -7.70
CA ALA A 322 8.72 30.22 -6.27
C ALA A 322 8.90 31.64 -5.71
N ALA A 323 9.98 32.34 -6.09
CA ALA A 323 10.20 33.72 -5.67
C ALA A 323 9.11 34.68 -6.22
N ALA A 324 8.68 34.47 -7.47
CA ALA A 324 7.57 35.22 -8.05
C ALA A 324 6.24 34.92 -7.35
N TYR A 325 6.00 33.66 -6.99
CA TYR A 325 4.80 33.21 -6.28
C TYR A 325 4.69 33.84 -4.90
N LEU A 326 5.74 33.75 -4.09
CA LEU A 326 5.80 34.37 -2.75
C LEU A 326 5.58 35.89 -2.80
N LYS A 327 6.10 36.55 -3.84
CA LYS A 327 5.91 37.99 -4.04
C LYS A 327 4.47 38.33 -4.45
N ALA A 328 3.85 37.51 -5.29
CA ALA A 328 2.48 37.71 -5.75
C ALA A 328 1.43 37.34 -4.69
N ARG A 329 1.79 36.44 -3.76
CA ARG A 329 0.90 35.89 -2.72
C ARG A 329 1.54 35.90 -1.32
N PRO A 330 1.84 37.08 -0.76
CA PRO A 330 2.53 37.18 0.53
C PRO A 330 1.75 36.56 1.70
N LYS A 331 0.42 36.40 1.63
CA LYS A 331 -0.39 35.84 2.71
C LYS A 331 -0.91 34.43 2.43
N MET A 332 -1.30 34.14 1.18
CA MET A 332 -2.02 32.91 0.85
C MET A 332 -1.15 31.80 0.24
N HIS A 333 0.15 32.03 0.02
CA HIS A 333 1.01 31.02 -0.59
C HIS A 333 1.03 29.70 0.21
N ILE A 334 1.14 28.59 -0.52
CA ILE A 334 1.43 27.28 0.07
C ILE A 334 2.95 27.14 0.24
N ASP A 335 3.39 26.90 1.47
CA ASP A 335 4.79 26.67 1.79
C ASP A 335 5.31 25.39 1.11
N ALA A 336 6.55 25.42 0.60
CA ALA A 336 7.16 24.26 -0.04
C ALA A 336 7.20 23.02 0.88
N ALA A 337 7.32 23.23 2.20
CA ALA A 337 7.28 22.16 3.20
C ALA A 337 5.91 21.46 3.29
N ASP A 338 4.84 22.14 2.88
CA ASP A 338 3.47 21.62 2.82
C ASP A 338 3.14 21.03 1.44
N THR A 339 4.16 20.58 0.70
CA THR A 339 3.99 19.99 -0.63
C THR A 339 4.72 18.67 -0.75
N PHE A 340 4.23 17.82 -1.65
CA PHE A 340 4.99 16.71 -2.21
C PHE A 340 5.65 17.17 -3.51
N ASP A 341 6.98 17.26 -3.52
CA ASP A 341 7.74 17.61 -4.73
C ASP A 341 7.61 16.52 -5.80
N THR A 342 7.15 16.92 -6.98
CA THR A 342 6.96 16.03 -8.13
C THR A 342 8.26 15.76 -8.91
N GLY A 343 9.33 16.53 -8.65
CA GLY A 343 10.55 16.57 -9.44
C GLY A 343 10.35 17.24 -10.81
N LYS A 344 9.25 17.98 -11.00
CA LYS A 344 8.89 18.69 -12.25
C LYS A 344 8.88 20.21 -12.12
N GLY A 345 9.49 20.74 -11.06
CA GLY A 345 9.55 22.19 -10.79
C GLY A 345 8.34 22.75 -10.05
N PHE A 346 7.39 21.90 -9.64
CA PHE A 346 6.24 22.23 -8.81
C PHE A 346 5.89 21.08 -7.85
N GLY A 347 5.23 21.41 -6.75
CA GLY A 347 4.75 20.45 -5.75
C GLY A 347 3.27 20.14 -5.94
N ILE A 348 2.80 19.03 -5.37
CA ILE A 348 1.37 18.80 -5.12
C ILE A 348 1.11 19.22 -3.67
N SER A 349 0.19 20.15 -3.45
CA SER A 349 -0.18 20.59 -2.10
C SER A 349 -0.65 19.40 -1.25
N ASN A 350 -0.14 19.32 -0.03
CA ASN A 350 -0.54 18.31 0.94
C ASN A 350 -2.04 18.40 1.29
N ARG A 351 -2.66 19.55 1.05
CA ARG A 351 -4.11 19.78 1.24
C ARG A 351 -4.95 19.04 0.22
N PHE A 352 -4.39 18.73 -0.96
CA PHE A 352 -5.05 17.88 -1.94
C PHE A 352 -4.92 16.41 -1.53
N LEU A 353 -5.78 16.00 -0.59
CA LEU A 353 -5.73 14.67 0.01
C LEU A 353 -5.74 13.56 -1.05
N TYR A 354 -4.94 12.52 -0.80
CA TYR A 354 -4.72 11.36 -1.67
C TYR A 354 -4.11 11.64 -3.05
N ALA A 355 -3.93 12.89 -3.49
CA ALA A 355 -3.29 13.19 -4.77
C ALA A 355 -1.85 12.66 -4.86
N LYS A 356 -1.08 12.75 -3.75
CA LYS A 356 0.25 12.12 -3.64
C LYS A 356 0.19 10.61 -3.88
N LYS A 357 -0.80 9.92 -3.31
CA LYS A 357 -0.99 8.48 -3.49
C LYS A 357 -1.27 8.16 -4.96
N TRP A 358 -2.23 8.86 -5.58
CA TRP A 358 -2.56 8.64 -6.99
C TRP A 358 -1.40 8.95 -7.94
N TRP A 359 -0.60 9.97 -7.62
CA TRP A 359 0.63 10.29 -8.33
C TRP A 359 1.63 9.13 -8.26
N GLN A 360 1.91 8.64 -7.06
CA GLN A 360 2.83 7.52 -6.84
C GLN A 360 2.33 6.22 -7.47
N ASP A 361 1.02 5.99 -7.47
CA ASP A 361 0.37 4.85 -8.14
C ASP A 361 0.35 4.98 -9.67
N GLY A 362 0.79 6.12 -10.23
CA GLY A 362 0.77 6.38 -11.67
C GLY A 362 -0.64 6.48 -12.26
N ARG A 363 -1.63 6.87 -11.44
CA ARG A 363 -3.06 6.95 -11.77
C ARG A 363 -3.61 8.38 -11.80
N LEU A 364 -2.78 9.41 -11.56
CA LEU A 364 -3.13 10.83 -11.62
C LEU A 364 -2.45 11.53 -12.81
N ALA A 365 -3.25 12.01 -13.75
CA ALA A 365 -2.80 12.86 -14.86
C ALA A 365 -3.15 14.33 -14.58
N LEU A 366 -2.16 15.21 -14.63
CA LEU A 366 -2.31 16.65 -14.40
C LEU A 366 -2.19 17.42 -15.72
N MET A 367 -3.06 18.42 -15.90
CA MET A 367 -3.06 19.35 -17.04
C MET A 367 -3.02 20.80 -16.53
N PRO A 368 -1.88 21.25 -15.94
CA PRO A 368 -1.71 22.63 -15.51
C PRO A 368 -1.79 23.61 -16.69
N GLY A 369 -2.30 24.82 -16.45
CA GLY A 369 -2.44 25.85 -17.47
C GLY A 369 -3.56 25.57 -18.48
N ILE A 370 -4.47 24.63 -18.20
CA ILE A 370 -5.60 24.37 -19.08
C ILE A 370 -6.61 25.52 -19.03
N GLY A 371 -7.15 25.87 -20.19
CA GLY A 371 -8.11 26.98 -20.25
C GLY A 371 -8.60 27.29 -21.66
N VAL A 372 -9.20 28.46 -21.78
CA VAL A 372 -9.72 29.04 -23.00
C VAL A 372 -8.76 30.13 -23.50
N ASP A 373 -8.55 30.22 -24.82
CA ASP A 373 -7.62 31.20 -25.40
C ASP A 373 -8.02 32.65 -25.10
N HIS A 374 -9.34 32.89 -24.99
CA HIS A 374 -9.94 34.19 -24.70
C HIS A 374 -10.89 34.06 -23.51
N PRO A 375 -10.38 34.15 -22.27
CA PRO A 375 -11.18 33.95 -21.07
C PRO A 375 -12.27 35.02 -20.92
N ASN A 376 -13.46 34.55 -20.56
CA ASN A 376 -14.51 35.38 -20.01
C ASN A 376 -14.52 35.16 -18.48
N TYR A 377 -14.84 36.19 -17.70
CA TYR A 377 -14.88 36.10 -16.23
C TYR A 377 -16.30 36.06 -15.66
N SER A 378 -17.31 35.93 -16.53
CA SER A 378 -18.70 35.68 -16.18
C SER A 378 -18.93 34.18 -16.00
N HIS A 379 -19.47 33.78 -14.85
CA HIS A 379 -19.84 32.38 -14.60
C HIS A 379 -20.73 31.82 -15.70
N PHE A 380 -21.78 32.55 -16.08
CA PHE A 380 -22.70 32.09 -17.13
C PHE A 380 -21.99 31.79 -18.44
N VAL A 381 -21.17 32.73 -18.92
CA VAL A 381 -20.48 32.58 -20.21
C VAL A 381 -19.41 31.50 -20.14
N SER A 382 -18.59 31.46 -19.10
CA SER A 382 -17.49 30.49 -19.01
C SER A 382 -18.00 29.07 -18.80
N HIS A 383 -19.02 28.90 -17.97
CA HIS A 383 -19.74 27.63 -17.84
C HIS A 383 -20.30 27.17 -19.19
N ASP A 384 -20.93 28.07 -19.96
CA ASP A 384 -21.44 27.77 -21.30
C ASP A 384 -20.33 27.39 -22.30
N VAL A 385 -19.15 28.02 -22.24
CA VAL A 385 -18.01 27.67 -23.11
C VAL A 385 -17.53 26.24 -22.88
N TRP A 386 -17.40 25.81 -21.62
CA TRP A 386 -17.04 24.43 -21.28
C TRP A 386 -18.17 23.44 -21.56
N ASN A 387 -19.42 23.85 -21.44
CA ASN A 387 -20.57 23.00 -21.69
C ASN A 387 -20.84 22.77 -23.18
N TRP A 388 -20.96 23.86 -23.94
CA TRP A 388 -21.27 23.78 -25.37
C TRP A 388 -20.09 23.33 -26.18
N SER A 389 -18.89 23.83 -25.88
CA SER A 389 -17.63 23.41 -26.49
C SER A 389 -17.69 23.33 -28.01
N THR A 390 -17.92 24.49 -28.64
CA THR A 390 -17.92 24.66 -30.09
C THR A 390 -16.89 25.73 -30.47
N ALA A 391 -15.99 25.43 -31.41
CA ALA A 391 -15.07 26.44 -31.94
C ALA A 391 -15.72 27.40 -32.97
N SER A 392 -16.97 27.11 -33.37
CA SER A 392 -17.85 27.95 -34.20
C SER A 392 -19.20 28.19 -33.51
N THR A 393 -20.07 29.03 -34.09
CA THR A 393 -21.30 29.60 -33.47
C THR A 393 -22.11 28.64 -32.57
N PRO A 394 -22.68 29.12 -31.45
CA PRO A 394 -23.41 28.28 -30.49
C PRO A 394 -24.72 27.71 -31.08
N ASP A 395 -24.90 26.40 -31.00
CA ASP A 395 -26.12 25.69 -31.43
C ASP A 395 -26.99 25.23 -30.23
N ASN A 396 -26.89 25.87 -29.06
CA ASN A 396 -27.60 25.51 -27.81
C ASN A 396 -27.49 24.03 -27.41
N THR A 397 -26.44 23.32 -27.85
CA THR A 397 -26.18 21.92 -27.50
C THR A 397 -24.81 21.78 -26.85
N GLY A 398 -24.68 20.80 -25.96
CA GLY A 398 -23.45 20.37 -25.32
C GLY A 398 -22.70 19.30 -26.09
N TRP A 399 -21.38 19.23 -25.91
CA TRP A 399 -20.54 18.25 -26.62
C TRP A 399 -20.85 16.80 -26.26
N LEU A 400 -21.23 16.53 -25.01
CA LEU A 400 -21.65 15.20 -24.56
C LEU A 400 -23.05 14.85 -25.10
N GLY A 401 -23.94 15.84 -25.21
CA GLY A 401 -25.20 15.70 -25.93
C GLY A 401 -25.01 15.35 -27.41
N ARG A 402 -24.15 16.09 -28.12
CA ARG A 402 -23.81 15.81 -29.52
C ARG A 402 -23.10 14.47 -29.70
N TRP A 403 -22.22 14.08 -28.77
CA TRP A 403 -21.66 12.73 -28.76
C TRP A 403 -22.77 11.69 -28.65
N ALA A 404 -23.67 11.84 -27.68
CA ALA A 404 -24.78 10.92 -27.48
C ALA A 404 -25.66 10.82 -28.72
N ASP A 405 -25.99 11.92 -29.40
CA ASP A 405 -26.72 11.93 -30.69
C ASP A 405 -26.06 11.03 -31.75
N THR A 406 -24.73 10.93 -31.75
CA THR A 406 -23.99 10.10 -32.71
C THR A 406 -23.66 8.68 -32.23
N ALA A 407 -23.70 8.43 -30.92
CA ALA A 407 -23.19 7.20 -30.31
C ALA A 407 -24.28 6.21 -29.91
N PHE A 408 -25.51 6.68 -29.68
CA PHE A 408 -26.58 5.88 -29.12
C PHE A 408 -27.64 5.47 -30.15
N GLY A 409 -28.35 4.38 -29.88
CA GLY A 409 -29.58 4.03 -30.59
C GLY A 409 -30.80 4.75 -30.01
N ASN A 410 -31.97 4.62 -30.65
CA ASN A 410 -33.20 5.26 -30.16
C ASN A 410 -33.75 4.60 -28.87
N SER A 411 -33.25 3.43 -28.48
CA SER A 411 -33.62 2.69 -27.27
C SER A 411 -32.72 2.94 -26.05
N ASP A 412 -31.68 3.76 -26.20
CA ASP A 412 -30.53 3.82 -25.29
C ASP A 412 -30.61 4.95 -24.25
N THR A 413 -31.76 5.09 -23.60
CA THR A 413 -32.09 6.24 -22.73
C THR A 413 -31.30 6.31 -21.42
N MET A 414 -30.75 5.19 -20.93
CA MET A 414 -30.02 5.12 -19.65
C MET A 414 -28.48 5.19 -19.80
N ARG A 415 -27.96 5.35 -21.02
CA ARG A 415 -26.50 5.31 -21.29
C ARG A 415 -25.76 6.57 -20.85
N ALA A 416 -26.46 7.63 -20.45
CA ALA A 416 -25.84 8.82 -19.89
C ALA A 416 -26.78 9.51 -18.88
N LEU A 417 -26.26 9.86 -17.70
CA LEU A 417 -27.01 10.38 -16.57
C LEU A 417 -26.33 11.61 -15.97
N CYS A 418 -27.14 12.57 -15.54
CA CYS A 418 -26.69 13.70 -14.74
C CYS A 418 -27.16 13.52 -13.31
N ILE A 419 -26.23 13.54 -12.35
CA ILE A 419 -26.59 13.43 -10.94
C ILE A 419 -26.72 14.84 -10.37
N ASP A 420 -27.82 15.51 -10.75
CA ASP A 420 -28.17 16.85 -10.29
C ASP A 420 -29.69 17.05 -10.40
N SER A 421 -30.19 18.08 -9.71
CA SER A 421 -31.53 18.64 -9.80
C SER A 421 -31.81 19.37 -11.13
N SER A 422 -30.77 19.71 -11.91
CA SER A 422 -30.88 20.40 -13.19
C SER A 422 -30.08 19.68 -14.29
N LEU A 423 -30.46 19.86 -15.56
CA LEU A 423 -29.75 19.26 -16.70
C LEU A 423 -28.63 20.20 -17.17
N PRO A 424 -27.34 19.85 -16.98
CA PRO A 424 -26.23 20.72 -17.39
C PRO A 424 -26.17 20.87 -18.91
N GLY A 425 -25.69 22.02 -19.38
CA GLY A 425 -25.61 22.34 -20.81
C GLY A 425 -24.80 21.33 -21.62
N LEU A 426 -23.74 20.75 -21.02
CA LEU A 426 -22.92 19.70 -21.64
C LEU A 426 -23.73 18.48 -22.09
N ALA A 427 -24.82 18.18 -21.40
CA ALA A 427 -25.63 16.98 -21.57
C ALA A 427 -26.82 17.17 -22.55
N GLN A 428 -26.97 18.36 -23.13
CA GLN A 428 -28.07 18.70 -24.03
C GLN A 428 -27.67 18.42 -25.49
N GLY A 429 -28.23 17.40 -26.12
CA GLY A 429 -28.08 17.14 -27.56
C GLY A 429 -29.25 17.71 -28.36
N LYS A 430 -29.15 17.59 -29.68
CA LYS A 430 -30.22 17.99 -30.61
C LYS A 430 -31.35 16.98 -30.61
N ASP A 431 -31.01 15.69 -30.57
CA ASP A 431 -31.95 14.58 -30.63
C ASP A 431 -32.05 13.84 -29.27
N ARG A 432 -31.06 13.99 -28.39
CA ARG A 432 -30.97 13.31 -27.09
C ARG A 432 -30.64 14.26 -25.95
N GLN A 433 -31.21 13.99 -24.80
CA GLN A 433 -30.87 14.64 -23.53
C GLN A 433 -30.52 13.58 -22.51
N PHE A 434 -29.52 13.85 -21.66
CA PHE A 434 -29.25 12.95 -20.54
C PHE A 434 -30.41 13.03 -19.55
N VAL A 435 -30.61 11.97 -18.77
CA VAL A 435 -31.62 11.97 -17.72
C VAL A 435 -30.99 12.55 -16.45
N ALA A 436 -31.59 13.60 -15.90
CA ALA A 436 -31.19 14.19 -14.62
C ALA A 436 -31.91 13.47 -13.46
N ILE A 437 -31.14 12.94 -12.50
CA ILE A 437 -31.66 12.27 -11.31
C ILE A 437 -30.81 12.64 -10.09
N SER A 438 -31.44 13.17 -9.05
CA SER A 438 -30.74 13.53 -7.81
C SER A 438 -30.73 12.41 -6.77
N SER A 439 -31.55 11.37 -6.94
CA SER A 439 -31.60 10.19 -6.06
C SER A 439 -32.41 9.05 -6.67
N ILE A 440 -32.33 7.86 -6.06
CA ILE A 440 -33.25 6.73 -6.33
C ILE A 440 -34.72 7.14 -6.18
N ASP A 441 -35.04 8.01 -5.21
CA ASP A 441 -36.41 8.44 -4.94
C ASP A 441 -36.89 9.50 -5.93
N GLY A 442 -35.98 10.27 -6.52
CA GLY A 442 -36.25 11.25 -7.57
C GLY A 442 -36.57 10.65 -8.94
N PHE A 443 -36.21 9.38 -9.19
CA PHE A 443 -36.53 8.68 -10.44
C PHE A 443 -37.76 7.75 -10.31
N ARG A 444 -38.80 8.22 -9.62
CA ARG A 444 -40.08 7.49 -9.44
C ARG A 444 -41.21 8.12 -10.24
N TRP A 445 -42.22 7.32 -10.58
CA TRP A 445 -43.47 7.77 -11.18
C TRP A 445 -44.16 8.79 -10.25
N PRO A 446 -44.55 9.99 -10.72
CA PRO A 446 -45.48 10.83 -9.97
C PRO A 446 -46.78 10.04 -9.82
N SER A 447 -47.28 9.92 -8.60
CA SER A 447 -48.44 9.12 -8.16
C SER A 447 -49.80 9.41 -8.84
N MET A 448 -49.85 9.83 -10.10
CA MET A 448 -51.07 10.30 -10.78
C MET A 448 -51.94 9.19 -11.41
N LEU A 449 -51.75 7.91 -11.08
CA LEU A 449 -52.69 6.85 -11.50
C LEU A 449 -52.97 5.75 -10.45
N ALA A 450 -52.45 5.86 -9.21
CA ALA A 450 -52.94 4.99 -8.15
C ALA A 450 -54.33 5.48 -7.71
N PRO A 451 -55.39 4.65 -7.75
CA PRO A 451 -56.67 5.02 -7.18
C PRO A 451 -56.48 5.48 -5.74
N TRP A 452 -57.17 6.55 -5.42
CA TRP A 452 -57.31 7.39 -4.22
C TRP A 452 -57.30 6.73 -2.83
N GLU A 453 -57.00 5.43 -2.70
CA GLU A 453 -57.01 4.68 -1.43
C GLU A 453 -55.61 4.45 -0.82
N TRP A 454 -54.51 4.78 -1.51
CA TRP A 454 -53.15 4.52 -0.99
C TRP A 454 -52.40 5.75 -0.45
N ASN A 455 -52.97 6.96 -0.52
CA ASN A 455 -52.22 8.21 -0.28
C ASN A 455 -52.43 8.86 1.10
N ASN A 456 -52.97 8.13 2.09
CA ASN A 456 -53.02 8.63 3.47
C ASN A 456 -51.90 7.99 4.30
N SER A 457 -50.75 8.64 4.30
CA SER A 457 -49.60 8.36 5.19
C SER A 457 -49.87 8.65 6.67
N LYS A 458 -51.13 8.59 7.13
CA LYS A 458 -51.51 8.74 8.54
C LYS A 458 -51.89 7.43 9.23
N ASP A 459 -52.14 6.35 8.49
CA ASP A 459 -52.59 5.07 9.07
C ASP A 459 -51.47 4.07 9.39
N PHE A 460 -50.22 4.33 8.94
CA PHE A 460 -49.06 3.53 9.32
C PHE A 460 -48.25 4.25 10.40
N GLY A 461 -48.77 4.25 11.63
CA GLY A 461 -48.04 4.72 12.81
C GLY A 461 -46.79 3.87 13.07
N VAL A 462 -45.65 4.22 12.46
CA VAL A 462 -44.40 3.46 12.64
C VAL A 462 -43.19 4.39 12.60
N ALA A 463 -42.68 4.72 13.79
CA ALA A 463 -41.55 5.61 14.04
C ALA A 463 -40.23 4.86 14.36
N THR A 464 -40.07 3.60 13.94
CA THR A 464 -38.92 2.76 14.37
C THR A 464 -38.37 1.81 13.30
N TRP A 465 -38.56 2.11 12.01
CA TRP A 465 -38.00 1.28 10.93
C TRP A 465 -36.81 1.98 10.28
N SER A 466 -35.76 1.22 9.95
CA SER A 466 -34.68 1.72 9.09
C SER A 466 -35.24 1.94 7.67
N ASN A 467 -34.60 2.83 6.88
CA ASN A 467 -34.99 3.06 5.49
C ASN A 467 -35.01 1.76 4.66
N GLU A 468 -34.19 0.77 5.03
CA GLU A 468 -34.06 -0.53 4.36
C GLU A 468 -35.30 -1.42 4.53
N ASP A 469 -35.88 -1.47 5.74
CA ASP A 469 -37.09 -2.28 6.01
C ASP A 469 -38.33 -1.69 5.33
N ARG A 470 -38.41 -0.35 5.21
CA ARG A 470 -39.43 0.33 4.41
C ARG A 470 -39.27 0.00 2.92
N LEU A 471 -38.06 0.08 2.38
CA LEU A 471 -37.80 -0.17 0.96
C LEU A 471 -38.10 -1.62 0.57
N ARG A 472 -37.70 -2.60 1.39
CA ARG A 472 -37.91 -4.03 1.10
C ARG A 472 -39.39 -4.42 1.11
N THR A 473 -40.17 -3.86 2.03
CA THR A 473 -41.61 -4.15 2.17
C THR A 473 -42.46 -3.44 1.11
N LEU A 474 -42.01 -2.26 0.61
CA LEU A 474 -42.65 -1.53 -0.48
C LEU A 474 -42.30 -2.07 -1.88
N TYR A 475 -41.09 -2.59 -2.09
CA TYR A 475 -40.62 -3.00 -3.41
C TYR A 475 -41.05 -4.42 -3.85
N GLU A 476 -41.19 -5.37 -2.94
CA GLU A 476 -41.60 -6.75 -3.29
C GLU A 476 -42.99 -6.81 -3.97
N PRO A 477 -44.04 -6.10 -3.50
CA PRO A 477 -45.32 -5.98 -4.21
C PRO A 477 -45.20 -5.17 -5.52
N PHE A 478 -44.34 -4.15 -5.54
CA PHE A 478 -44.12 -3.28 -6.71
C PHE A 478 -43.44 -4.03 -7.87
N LEU A 479 -42.47 -4.92 -7.57
CA LEU A 479 -41.86 -5.83 -8.54
C LEU A 479 -42.88 -6.79 -9.17
N ALA A 480 -43.91 -7.19 -8.42
CA ALA A 480 -45.01 -8.01 -8.93
C ALA A 480 -45.99 -7.19 -9.81
N ALA A 481 -46.30 -5.94 -9.43
CA ALA A 481 -47.15 -5.03 -10.21
C ALA A 481 -46.49 -4.53 -11.51
N ALA A 482 -45.21 -4.12 -11.44
CA ALA A 482 -44.44 -3.64 -12.58
C ALA A 482 -44.25 -4.69 -13.70
N LYS A 483 -44.26 -5.99 -13.34
CA LYS A 483 -44.28 -7.10 -14.30
C LYS A 483 -45.61 -7.24 -15.05
N THR A 484 -46.70 -6.69 -14.51
CA THR A 484 -48.06 -6.89 -15.02
C THR A 484 -48.54 -5.68 -15.83
N GLU A 485 -48.13 -4.46 -15.48
CA GLU A 485 -48.58 -3.22 -16.14
C GLU A 485 -47.85 -2.85 -17.44
N THR A 486 -46.66 -3.41 -17.71
CA THR A 486 -45.89 -3.13 -18.94
C THR A 486 -46.63 -3.52 -20.23
N ASN A 487 -47.69 -4.34 -20.14
CA ASN A 487 -48.38 -4.89 -21.31
C ASN A 487 -49.76 -4.30 -21.63
N ALA A 488 -50.41 -3.56 -20.74
CA ALA A 488 -51.83 -3.21 -20.91
C ALA A 488 -52.13 -1.74 -21.26
N ALA A 489 -51.36 -0.77 -20.74
CA ALA A 489 -51.72 0.66 -20.83
C ALA A 489 -51.08 1.42 -22.02
N VAL A 490 -50.17 0.80 -22.77
CA VAL A 490 -49.24 1.53 -23.66
C VAL A 490 -49.68 1.56 -25.15
N LYS A 491 -50.82 0.96 -25.52
CA LYS A 491 -51.23 0.86 -26.93
C LYS A 491 -51.73 2.15 -27.60
N GLY A 492 -51.71 3.32 -26.95
CA GLY A 492 -52.39 4.52 -27.46
C GLY A 492 -51.64 5.85 -27.45
N VAL A 493 -50.40 5.94 -26.96
CA VAL A 493 -49.72 7.23 -26.77
C VAL A 493 -48.36 7.23 -27.48
N GLY A 494 -48.06 8.28 -28.25
CA GLY A 494 -46.96 8.35 -29.23
C GLY A 494 -45.55 8.05 -28.69
N GLY A 495 -44.64 7.71 -29.62
CA GLY A 495 -43.37 7.02 -29.37
C GLY A 495 -42.34 7.65 -28.41
N GLY A 496 -42.45 8.94 -28.05
CA GLY A 496 -41.55 9.58 -27.09
C GLY A 496 -41.79 9.16 -25.64
N TYR A 497 -43.05 8.88 -25.27
CA TYR A 497 -43.39 8.49 -23.91
C TYR A 497 -42.93 7.05 -23.58
N ASN A 498 -43.01 6.12 -24.54
CA ASN A 498 -42.63 4.71 -24.36
C ASN A 498 -41.15 4.51 -23.99
N LEU A 499 -40.27 5.40 -24.47
CA LEU A 499 -38.84 5.34 -24.20
C LEU A 499 -38.50 5.71 -22.75
N PHE A 500 -39.18 6.73 -22.19
CA PHE A 500 -39.03 7.10 -20.79
C PHE A 500 -39.55 6.00 -19.85
N TYR A 501 -40.71 5.41 -20.14
CA TYR A 501 -41.25 4.28 -19.35
C TYR A 501 -40.33 3.08 -19.35
N THR A 502 -39.77 2.73 -20.52
CA THR A 502 -38.84 1.60 -20.64
C THR A 502 -37.56 1.86 -19.84
N ALA A 503 -37.02 3.09 -19.92
CA ALA A 503 -35.84 3.52 -19.15
C ALA A 503 -36.07 3.42 -17.64
N GLN A 504 -37.22 3.93 -17.18
CA GLN A 504 -37.59 3.95 -15.78
C GLN A 504 -37.87 2.55 -15.23
N GLY A 505 -38.55 1.70 -16.02
CA GLY A 505 -38.76 0.31 -15.70
C GLY A 505 -37.45 -0.45 -15.56
N GLU A 506 -36.53 -0.28 -16.50
CA GLU A 506 -35.20 -0.91 -16.47
C GLU A 506 -34.39 -0.45 -15.25
N PHE A 507 -34.36 0.86 -14.98
CA PHE A 507 -33.70 1.42 -13.80
C PHE A 507 -34.26 0.80 -12.51
N ASN A 508 -35.58 0.82 -12.34
CA ASN A 508 -36.22 0.34 -11.12
C ASN A 508 -35.95 -1.16 -10.90
N GLN A 509 -35.97 -1.96 -11.98
CA GLN A 509 -35.66 -3.38 -11.90
C GLN A 509 -34.21 -3.65 -11.49
N ARG A 510 -33.24 -2.96 -12.10
CA ARG A 510 -31.81 -3.11 -11.78
C ARG A 510 -31.50 -2.66 -10.36
N MET A 511 -32.03 -1.50 -9.94
CA MET A 511 -31.85 -1.01 -8.58
C MET A 511 -32.52 -1.90 -7.55
N ALA A 512 -33.73 -2.41 -7.82
CA ALA A 512 -34.39 -3.35 -6.92
C ALA A 512 -33.59 -4.67 -6.78
N ALA A 513 -33.05 -5.20 -7.89
CA ALA A 513 -32.20 -6.39 -7.85
C ALA A 513 -30.94 -6.16 -6.99
N PHE A 514 -30.30 -4.99 -7.11
CA PHE A 514 -29.20 -4.57 -6.24
C PHE A 514 -29.63 -4.51 -4.77
N LEU A 515 -30.77 -3.85 -4.46
CA LEU A 515 -31.27 -3.66 -3.09
C LEU A 515 -31.79 -4.95 -2.43
N VAL A 516 -32.11 -6.00 -3.19
CA VAL A 516 -32.51 -7.30 -2.62
C VAL A 516 -31.28 -8.18 -2.35
N SER A 517 -30.12 -7.86 -2.96
CA SER A 517 -28.86 -8.56 -2.71
C SER A 517 -28.26 -8.13 -1.36
N ASN A 518 -28.62 -8.88 -0.29
CA ASN A 518 -28.14 -8.63 1.06
C ASN A 518 -26.60 -8.61 1.17
N ARG A 519 -25.90 -9.41 0.36
CA ARG A 519 -24.42 -9.35 0.31
C ARG A 519 -23.90 -8.04 -0.25
N THR A 520 -24.48 -7.57 -1.36
CA THR A 520 -24.01 -6.35 -2.03
C THR A 520 -24.22 -5.13 -1.14
N ILE A 521 -25.38 -5.01 -0.48
CA ILE A 521 -25.66 -3.89 0.44
C ILE A 521 -24.69 -3.90 1.63
N GLN A 522 -24.46 -5.06 2.26
CA GLN A 522 -23.54 -5.16 3.39
C GLN A 522 -22.09 -4.79 3.02
N ASP A 523 -21.65 -5.11 1.81
CA ASP A 523 -20.33 -4.70 1.34
C ASP A 523 -20.29 -3.22 0.94
N PHE A 524 -21.41 -2.67 0.47
CA PHE A 524 -21.52 -1.27 0.09
C PHE A 524 -21.49 -0.33 1.31
N GLU A 525 -22.21 -0.63 2.38
CA GLU A 525 -22.26 0.21 3.59
C GLU A 525 -20.98 0.14 4.44
N LYS A 526 -19.98 -0.68 4.08
CA LYS A 526 -18.66 -0.70 4.72
C LYS A 526 -17.76 0.46 4.30
N VAL A 527 -17.97 1.02 3.11
CA VAL A 527 -17.15 2.13 2.61
C VAL A 527 -17.84 3.43 2.98
N LEU A 528 -17.22 4.17 3.89
CA LEU A 528 -17.73 5.44 4.36
C LEU A 528 -17.22 6.56 3.47
N TYR A 529 -18.10 7.52 3.20
CA TYR A 529 -17.76 8.76 2.49
C TYR A 529 -17.68 9.93 3.48
N PRO A 530 -16.97 11.02 3.13
CA PRO A 530 -17.02 12.26 3.91
C PRO A 530 -18.46 12.69 4.21
N GLY A 531 -18.77 12.89 5.50
CA GLY A 531 -20.13 13.22 5.97
C GLY A 531 -20.93 12.04 6.51
N ASP A 532 -20.54 10.79 6.22
CA ASP A 532 -21.17 9.61 6.82
C ASP A 532 -20.89 9.53 8.32
N THR A 533 -21.85 8.98 9.08
CA THR A 533 -21.65 8.73 10.51
C THR A 533 -20.54 7.71 10.72
N GLY A 534 -19.51 8.08 11.49
CA GLY A 534 -18.36 7.22 11.73
C GLY A 534 -17.25 7.33 10.69
N TYR A 535 -17.41 8.17 9.65
CA TYR A 535 -16.31 8.48 8.73
C TYR A 535 -15.15 9.11 9.51
N ALA A 536 -13.97 8.53 9.35
CA ALA A 536 -12.72 9.03 9.91
C ALA A 536 -11.69 9.12 8.81
N LEU A 537 -11.05 10.28 8.70
CA LEU A 537 -9.91 10.45 7.80
C LEU A 537 -8.73 9.65 8.33
N ASP A 538 -7.90 9.17 7.40
CA ASP A 538 -6.62 8.56 7.75
C ASP A 538 -5.80 9.55 8.59
N PRO A 539 -5.43 9.21 9.84
CA PRO A 539 -4.71 10.10 10.73
C PRO A 539 -3.30 10.44 10.24
N ALA A 540 -2.75 9.70 9.27
CA ALA A 540 -1.49 10.01 8.63
C ALA A 540 -1.59 11.13 7.57
N LEU A 541 -2.80 11.56 7.22
CA LEU A 541 -2.98 12.63 6.24
C LEU A 541 -2.74 14.02 6.84
N PRO A 542 -2.09 14.92 6.09
CA PRO A 542 -1.83 16.30 6.51
C PRO A 542 -3.12 17.14 6.40
N LEU A 543 -3.92 17.16 7.47
CA LEU A 543 -5.19 17.90 7.51
C LEU A 543 -4.99 19.44 7.52
N PRO A 544 -5.92 20.22 6.93
CA PRO A 544 -5.96 21.67 7.04
C PRO A 544 -5.88 22.14 8.50
N SER A 545 -5.23 23.28 8.75
CA SER A 545 -5.10 23.82 10.11
C SER A 545 -6.47 24.08 10.74
N GLY A 546 -6.75 23.42 11.88
CA GLY A 546 -8.05 23.53 12.58
C GLY A 546 -9.06 22.42 12.25
N ALA A 547 -8.74 21.50 11.34
CA ALA A 547 -9.57 20.34 11.07
C ALA A 547 -9.44 19.29 12.21
N SER A 548 -10.47 19.17 13.06
CA SER A 548 -10.56 18.17 14.13
C SER A 548 -10.88 16.76 13.58
N GLY A 549 -10.11 16.27 12.60
CA GLY A 549 -10.35 14.99 11.93
C GLY A 549 -11.57 14.97 11.00
N ARG A 550 -12.16 16.14 10.70
CA ARG A 550 -13.31 16.30 9.80
C ARG A 550 -13.01 17.41 8.78
N ILE A 551 -13.38 17.20 7.53
CA ILE A 551 -13.36 18.21 6.47
C ILE A 551 -14.73 18.88 6.46
N THR A 552 -14.81 20.19 6.67
CA THR A 552 -16.09 20.92 6.71
C THR A 552 -16.06 22.18 5.87
N ALA A 553 -16.19 22.04 4.55
CA ALA A 553 -16.48 23.16 3.66
C ALA A 553 -18.00 23.41 3.60
N LYS A 554 -18.43 24.66 3.84
CA LYS A 554 -19.84 25.08 3.71
C LYS A 554 -20.07 25.85 2.40
N PHE A 555 -21.23 25.65 1.80
CA PHE A 555 -21.78 26.47 0.73
C PHE A 555 -23.23 26.81 1.08
N GLY A 556 -23.53 28.09 1.30
CA GLY A 556 -24.81 28.49 1.90
C GLY A 556 -24.98 27.94 3.32
N SER A 557 -26.13 27.30 3.61
CA SER A 557 -26.41 26.65 4.90
C SER A 557 -25.89 25.22 5.01
N GLU A 558 -25.40 24.63 3.92
CA GLU A 558 -25.11 23.20 3.83
C GLU A 558 -23.63 22.94 3.53
N TYR A 559 -23.21 21.68 3.70
CA TYR A 559 -21.83 21.27 3.53
C TYR A 559 -21.60 20.73 2.11
N SER A 560 -20.82 21.43 1.28
CA SER A 560 -20.65 21.11 -0.16
C SER A 560 -20.12 19.70 -0.40
N HIS A 561 -19.20 19.25 0.44
CA HIS A 561 -18.61 17.91 0.38
C HIS A 561 -19.63 16.78 0.63
N VAL A 562 -20.69 17.03 1.42
CA VAL A 562 -21.74 16.03 1.69
C VAL A 562 -22.53 15.74 0.42
N TYR A 563 -22.77 16.76 -0.42
CA TYR A 563 -23.43 16.57 -1.71
C TYR A 563 -22.58 15.75 -2.67
N LEU A 564 -21.32 16.14 -2.90
CA LEU A 564 -20.43 15.36 -3.77
C LEU A 564 -20.28 13.92 -3.29
N ALA A 565 -20.13 13.72 -1.97
CA ALA A 565 -20.10 12.39 -1.37
C ALA A 565 -21.35 11.57 -1.69
N ALA A 566 -22.54 12.17 -1.53
CA ALA A 566 -23.81 11.53 -1.86
C ALA A 566 -23.94 11.20 -3.35
N GLU A 567 -23.52 12.11 -4.24
CA GLU A 567 -23.52 11.92 -5.69
C GLU A 567 -22.61 10.76 -6.11
N LEU A 568 -21.35 10.75 -5.64
CA LEU A 568 -20.40 9.68 -5.95
C LEU A 568 -20.85 8.33 -5.36
N LYS A 569 -21.38 8.33 -4.13
CA LYS A 569 -21.97 7.13 -3.52
C LYS A 569 -23.14 6.61 -4.35
N PHE A 570 -23.97 7.51 -4.90
CA PHE A 570 -25.07 7.14 -5.78
C PHE A 570 -24.59 6.60 -7.14
N ILE A 571 -23.59 7.22 -7.76
CA ILE A 571 -22.94 6.72 -8.98
C ILE A 571 -22.40 5.32 -8.76
N ALA A 572 -21.73 5.06 -7.64
CA ALA A 572 -21.22 3.72 -7.32
C ALA A 572 -22.36 2.69 -7.18
N LYS A 573 -23.53 3.07 -6.63
CA LYS A 573 -24.72 2.20 -6.55
C LYS A 573 -25.24 1.86 -7.95
N MET A 574 -25.27 2.84 -8.85
CA MET A 574 -25.67 2.65 -10.25
C MET A 574 -24.73 1.70 -11.00
N ILE A 575 -23.42 1.85 -10.78
CA ILE A 575 -22.42 0.95 -11.35
C ILE A 575 -22.58 -0.47 -10.78
N ALA A 576 -22.80 -0.61 -9.48
CA ALA A 576 -23.02 -1.90 -8.84
C ALA A 576 -24.33 -2.58 -9.27
N ALA A 577 -25.35 -1.80 -9.64
CA ALA A 577 -26.58 -2.28 -10.25
C ALA A 577 -26.43 -2.63 -11.75
N ASP A 578 -25.20 -2.58 -12.29
CA ASP A 578 -24.85 -2.87 -13.68
C ASP A 578 -25.67 -2.02 -14.67
N MET A 579 -25.85 -0.74 -14.34
CA MET A 579 -26.53 0.20 -15.24
C MET A 579 -25.73 0.37 -16.54
N PRO A 580 -26.40 0.56 -17.70
CA PRO A 580 -25.73 0.75 -18.99
C PRO A 580 -25.08 2.14 -19.13
N THR A 581 -25.15 2.98 -18.10
CA THR A 581 -24.62 4.35 -18.08
C THR A 581 -23.11 4.39 -18.28
N GLN A 582 -22.67 5.22 -19.23
CA GLN A 582 -21.27 5.42 -19.60
C GLN A 582 -20.74 6.80 -19.19
N VAL A 583 -21.63 7.75 -18.92
CA VAL A 583 -21.26 9.10 -18.48
C VAL A 583 -22.12 9.49 -17.29
N TYR A 584 -21.44 9.87 -16.21
CA TYR A 584 -22.02 10.48 -15.02
C TYR A 584 -21.42 11.87 -14.83
N THR A 585 -22.23 12.83 -14.40
CA THR A 585 -21.77 14.15 -13.98
C THR A 585 -22.12 14.40 -12.52
N ALA A 586 -21.20 15.05 -11.80
CA ALA A 586 -21.31 15.46 -10.41
C ALA A 586 -20.73 16.88 -10.24
N GLU A 587 -21.05 17.57 -9.16
CA GLU A 587 -20.60 18.94 -8.89
C GLU A 587 -20.02 19.11 -7.49
N LEU A 588 -18.97 19.91 -7.38
CA LEU A 588 -18.51 20.46 -6.12
C LEU A 588 -18.47 21.99 -6.20
N ALA A 589 -19.38 22.63 -5.49
CA ALA A 589 -19.45 24.08 -5.40
C ALA A 589 -18.60 24.67 -4.26
N GLY A 590 -18.40 25.98 -4.34
CA GLY A 590 -17.70 26.77 -3.32
C GLY A 590 -16.32 27.29 -3.74
N PHE A 591 -15.87 26.97 -4.96
CA PHE A 591 -14.60 27.47 -5.47
C PHE A 591 -14.69 28.92 -5.93
N ASP A 592 -15.68 29.72 -5.51
CA ASP A 592 -15.78 31.16 -5.79
C ASP A 592 -15.19 32.01 -4.63
N THR A 593 -13.85 32.06 -4.56
CA THR A 593 -13.10 32.51 -3.38
C THR A 593 -12.50 33.91 -3.54
N HIS A 594 -13.36 34.94 -3.57
CA HIS A 594 -12.94 36.35 -3.52
C HIS A 594 -12.50 36.82 -2.12
N ALA A 595 -12.86 36.08 -1.07
CA ALA A 595 -12.44 36.28 0.30
C ALA A 595 -12.21 34.92 0.97
N ASP A 596 -11.40 34.90 2.03
CA ASP A 596 -11.06 33.71 2.83
C ASP A 596 -10.60 32.51 1.97
N HIS A 597 -9.85 32.80 0.90
CA HIS A 597 -9.49 31.84 -0.12
C HIS A 597 -8.72 30.67 0.45
N GLN A 598 -7.64 30.94 1.19
CA GLN A 598 -6.77 29.88 1.71
C GLN A 598 -7.58 28.87 2.53
N ALA A 599 -8.33 29.33 3.53
CA ALA A 599 -9.15 28.44 4.34
C ALA A 599 -10.19 27.68 3.51
N THR A 600 -10.91 28.38 2.62
CA THR A 600 -11.99 27.78 1.84
C THR A 600 -11.48 26.76 0.81
N HIS A 601 -10.45 27.13 0.04
CA HIS A 601 -9.82 26.28 -0.97
C HIS A 601 -9.21 25.02 -0.33
N GLU A 602 -8.48 25.17 0.78
CA GLU A 602 -7.90 24.03 1.50
C GLU A 602 -8.96 22.99 1.89
N TYR A 603 -10.12 23.41 2.40
CA TYR A 603 -11.20 22.47 2.74
C TYR A 603 -11.84 21.84 1.50
N LEU A 604 -12.04 22.59 0.43
CA LEU A 604 -12.66 22.09 -0.80
C LEU A 604 -11.76 21.10 -1.54
N ILE A 605 -10.47 21.39 -1.68
CA ILE A 605 -9.53 20.50 -2.35
C ILE A 605 -9.28 19.22 -1.52
N ALA A 606 -9.28 19.33 -0.18
CA ALA A 606 -9.24 18.18 0.70
C ALA A 606 -10.50 17.32 0.58
N ALA A 607 -11.68 17.94 0.54
CA ALA A 607 -12.96 17.25 0.36
C ALA A 607 -13.01 16.51 -0.98
N LEU A 608 -12.62 17.18 -2.06
CA LEU A 608 -12.57 16.59 -3.40
C LEU A 608 -11.68 15.34 -3.41
N GLY A 609 -10.47 15.45 -2.84
CA GLY A 609 -9.53 14.35 -2.69
C GLY A 609 -10.14 13.15 -1.95
N ALA A 610 -10.72 13.43 -0.78
CA ALA A 610 -11.33 12.41 0.09
C ALA A 610 -12.56 11.74 -0.55
N CYS A 611 -13.44 12.49 -1.20
CA CYS A 611 -14.62 11.97 -1.90
C CYS A 611 -14.23 11.06 -3.06
N ILE A 612 -13.23 11.45 -3.87
CA ILE A 612 -12.73 10.63 -4.98
C ILE A 612 -12.07 9.33 -4.47
N GLU A 613 -11.31 9.40 -3.37
CA GLU A 613 -10.70 8.18 -2.80
C GLU A 613 -11.75 7.22 -2.25
N SER A 614 -12.72 7.69 -1.45
CA SER A 614 -13.85 6.86 -0.99
C SER A 614 -14.62 6.24 -2.16
N PHE A 615 -14.77 6.98 -3.27
CA PHE A 615 -15.37 6.46 -4.50
C PHE A 615 -14.55 5.32 -5.10
N PHE A 616 -13.23 5.47 -5.27
CA PHE A 616 -12.39 4.39 -5.78
C PHE A 616 -12.31 3.20 -4.82
N ASP A 617 -12.31 3.42 -3.51
CA ASP A 617 -12.41 2.35 -2.51
C ASP A 617 -13.72 1.56 -2.65
N GLN A 618 -14.84 2.25 -2.91
CA GLN A 618 -16.11 1.59 -3.21
C GLN A 618 -16.04 0.79 -4.52
N LEU A 619 -15.46 1.35 -5.58
CA LEU A 619 -15.34 0.69 -6.89
C LEU A 619 -14.50 -0.60 -6.84
N LYS A 620 -13.48 -0.68 -5.96
CA LYS A 620 -12.69 -1.90 -5.75
C LYS A 620 -13.52 -3.08 -5.27
N LEU A 621 -14.63 -2.81 -4.57
CA LEU A 621 -15.55 -3.84 -4.07
C LEU A 621 -16.62 -4.25 -5.11
N ILE A 622 -16.73 -3.51 -6.23
CA ILE A 622 -17.76 -3.74 -7.23
C ILE A 622 -17.19 -4.56 -8.38
N SER A 623 -17.74 -5.76 -8.57
CA SER A 623 -17.52 -6.60 -9.75
C SER A 623 -18.84 -6.80 -10.47
N THR A 624 -18.88 -6.51 -11.77
CA THR A 624 -20.04 -6.79 -12.62
C THR A 624 -19.69 -7.83 -13.68
N ALA A 625 -20.66 -8.21 -14.52
CA ALA A 625 -20.40 -9.09 -15.66
C ALA A 625 -19.32 -8.54 -16.62
N LYS A 626 -19.02 -7.24 -16.53
CA LYS A 626 -18.06 -6.52 -17.37
C LYS A 626 -16.65 -6.43 -16.75
N GLY A 627 -16.44 -7.04 -15.58
CA GLY A 627 -15.18 -7.00 -14.84
C GLY A 627 -15.24 -6.12 -13.59
N ALA A 628 -14.08 -5.82 -13.01
CA ALA A 628 -13.98 -4.93 -11.86
C ALA A 628 -14.38 -3.50 -12.27
N ALA A 629 -15.16 -2.82 -11.43
CA ALA A 629 -15.63 -1.49 -11.78
C ALA A 629 -14.48 -0.46 -11.89
N GLU A 630 -13.48 -0.54 -11.02
CA GLU A 630 -12.33 0.39 -11.04
C GLU A 630 -11.48 0.30 -12.31
N ASP A 631 -11.53 -0.82 -13.05
CA ASP A 631 -10.83 -0.99 -14.33
C ASP A 631 -11.48 -0.19 -15.46
N ARG A 632 -12.73 0.21 -15.27
CA ARG A 632 -13.58 0.79 -16.31
C ARG A 632 -13.96 2.23 -16.05
N VAL A 633 -13.54 2.81 -14.93
CA VAL A 633 -13.92 4.16 -14.51
C VAL A 633 -12.71 5.09 -14.54
N ILE A 634 -12.88 6.27 -15.15
CA ILE A 634 -12.04 7.43 -14.90
C ILE A 634 -12.88 8.55 -14.29
N VAL A 635 -12.27 9.29 -13.37
CA VAL A 635 -12.78 10.55 -12.85
C VAL A 635 -12.02 11.67 -13.53
N VAL A 636 -12.71 12.59 -14.19
CA VAL A 636 -12.12 13.80 -14.77
C VAL A 636 -12.70 15.00 -14.07
N VAL A 637 -11.83 15.94 -13.70
CA VAL A 637 -12.21 17.12 -12.93
C VAL A 637 -11.72 18.39 -13.62
N TRP A 638 -12.58 19.40 -13.71
CA TRP A 638 -12.19 20.75 -14.14
C TRP A 638 -13.04 21.82 -13.46
N SER A 639 -12.52 23.05 -13.45
CA SER A 639 -13.23 24.27 -13.06
C SER A 639 -13.47 25.17 -14.28
N GLU A 640 -14.48 26.03 -14.22
CA GLU A 640 -14.77 27.00 -15.30
C GLU A 640 -13.69 28.09 -15.42
N PHE A 641 -13.02 28.44 -14.31
CA PHE A 641 -11.93 29.42 -14.26
C PHE A 641 -10.62 28.84 -13.74
N GLY A 642 -9.53 29.55 -14.04
CA GLY A 642 -8.36 29.60 -13.18
C GLY A 642 -8.49 30.72 -12.14
N ARG A 643 -7.39 31.04 -11.45
CA ARG A 643 -7.32 32.14 -10.47
C ARG A 643 -6.23 33.12 -10.83
N ARG A 644 -6.41 34.39 -10.46
CA ARG A 644 -5.39 35.42 -10.71
C ARG A 644 -4.10 35.11 -9.96
N ILE A 645 -2.99 35.55 -10.53
CA ILE A 645 -1.66 35.35 -9.94
C ILE A 645 -1.57 36.09 -8.61
N ALA A 646 -1.92 37.38 -8.61
CA ALA A 646 -1.88 38.22 -7.41
C ALA A 646 -3.05 37.91 -6.48
N GLU A 647 -2.77 37.81 -5.19
CA GLU A 647 -3.81 37.83 -4.16
C GLU A 647 -4.48 39.21 -4.09
N SER A 648 -5.77 39.24 -3.73
CA SER A 648 -6.47 40.43 -3.26
C SER A 648 -6.32 40.55 -1.73
N ASP A 649 -7.31 41.06 -1.00
CA ASP A 649 -7.20 41.24 0.46
C ASP A 649 -7.02 39.91 1.23
N SER A 650 -7.97 38.99 1.05
CA SER A 650 -7.94 37.62 1.60
C SER A 650 -8.34 36.55 0.58
N GLY A 651 -8.45 36.90 -0.70
CA GLY A 651 -8.80 35.94 -1.75
C GLY A 651 -8.20 36.25 -3.12
N THR A 652 -8.87 35.81 -4.19
CA THR A 652 -8.39 35.96 -5.56
C THR A 652 -9.56 36.21 -6.52
N ASP A 653 -9.36 37.05 -7.52
CA ASP A 653 -10.33 37.18 -8.61
C ASP A 653 -10.30 35.99 -9.59
N HIS A 654 -11.31 35.90 -10.44
CA HIS A 654 -11.34 34.95 -11.57
C HIS A 654 -10.15 35.19 -12.51
N GLY A 655 -9.54 34.10 -12.95
CA GLY A 655 -8.40 34.12 -13.87
C GLY A 655 -8.45 33.03 -14.93
N ALA A 656 -7.37 32.91 -15.69
CA ALA A 656 -7.14 31.89 -16.71
C ALA A 656 -5.94 31.00 -16.36
N GLY A 657 -5.70 29.96 -17.16
CA GLY A 657 -4.61 29.00 -16.91
C GLY A 657 -4.85 28.16 -15.65
N GLY A 658 -5.99 27.46 -15.58
CA GLY A 658 -6.39 26.67 -14.42
C GLY A 658 -5.79 25.27 -14.38
N LEU A 659 -6.44 24.37 -13.65
CA LEU A 659 -6.07 22.98 -13.53
C LEU A 659 -7.24 22.06 -13.86
N ALA A 660 -7.02 21.15 -14.81
CA ALA A 660 -7.81 19.93 -14.94
C ALA A 660 -6.94 18.73 -14.62
N PHE A 661 -7.57 17.66 -14.16
CA PHE A 661 -6.88 16.41 -13.91
C PHE A 661 -7.79 15.21 -14.12
N ALA A 662 -7.18 14.05 -14.32
CA ALA A 662 -7.87 12.77 -14.40
C ALA A 662 -7.29 11.78 -13.39
N VAL A 663 -8.15 10.99 -12.76
CA VAL A 663 -7.77 9.92 -11.83
C VAL A 663 -8.42 8.63 -12.28
N GLY A 664 -7.67 7.54 -12.32
CA GLY A 664 -8.23 6.22 -12.62
C GLY A 664 -7.16 5.20 -12.92
N LYS A 665 -7.50 3.91 -12.79
CA LYS A 665 -6.59 2.83 -13.19
C LYS A 665 -6.29 2.86 -14.69
N PRO A 666 -7.19 3.34 -15.56
CA PRO A 666 -6.91 3.52 -16.99
C PRO A 666 -6.12 4.79 -17.34
N VAL A 667 -5.99 5.76 -16.43
CA VAL A 667 -5.27 7.04 -16.66
C VAL A 667 -3.75 6.87 -16.62
N LYS A 668 -3.04 7.31 -17.67
CA LYS A 668 -1.57 7.40 -17.68
C LYS A 668 -1.14 8.57 -16.80
N GLY A 669 -0.67 8.29 -15.59
CA GLY A 669 -0.25 9.33 -14.65
C GLY A 669 0.92 10.19 -15.14
N GLY A 670 1.06 11.38 -14.57
CA GLY A 670 2.10 12.35 -14.90
C GLY A 670 1.54 13.72 -15.30
N VAL A 671 2.39 14.58 -15.87
CA VAL A 671 2.03 15.92 -16.34
C VAL A 671 1.88 15.88 -17.86
N HIS A 672 0.75 16.35 -18.38
CA HIS A 672 0.39 16.24 -19.81
C HIS A 672 0.18 17.58 -20.53
N SER A 673 0.56 18.68 -19.88
CA SER A 673 0.70 20.01 -20.46
C SER A 673 1.90 20.72 -19.85
N ALA A 674 2.35 21.81 -20.47
CA ALA A 674 3.38 22.63 -19.86
C ALA A 674 2.80 23.31 -18.61
N TYR A 675 3.59 23.35 -17.53
CA TYR A 675 3.25 24.18 -16.38
C TYR A 675 3.42 25.66 -16.79
N PRO A 676 2.41 26.53 -16.59
CA PRO A 676 2.51 27.93 -16.99
C PRO A 676 3.60 28.65 -16.17
N SER A 677 4.54 29.32 -16.85
CA SER A 677 5.56 30.12 -16.16
C SER A 677 4.91 31.34 -15.53
N LEU A 678 5.06 31.47 -14.21
CA LEU A 678 4.55 32.60 -13.46
C LEU A 678 5.33 33.87 -13.80
N VAL A 679 6.66 33.75 -13.91
CA VAL A 679 7.55 34.85 -14.29
C VAL A 679 7.20 35.38 -15.69
N ALA A 680 7.02 34.49 -16.67
CA ALA A 680 6.63 34.90 -18.02
C ALA A 680 5.22 35.53 -18.03
N SER A 681 4.28 34.93 -17.31
CA SER A 681 2.90 35.41 -17.22
C SER A 681 2.80 36.82 -16.62
N LEU A 682 3.60 37.11 -15.58
CA LEU A 682 3.67 38.44 -14.97
C LEU A 682 4.38 39.48 -15.85
N ALA A 683 5.27 39.05 -16.75
CA ALA A 683 5.97 39.93 -17.67
C ALA A 683 5.11 40.33 -18.88
N ASP A 684 4.16 39.47 -19.28
CA ASP A 684 3.27 39.73 -20.40
C ASP A 684 2.03 40.53 -19.97
N ARG A 685 2.00 41.81 -20.37
CA ARG A 685 0.87 42.69 -20.11
C ARG A 685 -0.41 42.27 -20.82
N ALA A 686 -0.32 41.53 -21.92
CA ALA A 686 -1.49 41.04 -22.65
C ALA A 686 -2.25 39.96 -21.88
N LEU A 687 -1.60 39.29 -20.92
CA LEU A 687 -2.23 38.34 -20.04
C LEU A 687 -2.94 39.01 -18.85
N GLU A 688 -2.80 40.33 -18.67
CA GLU A 688 -3.51 41.11 -17.64
C GLU A 688 -3.38 40.54 -16.21
N GLY A 689 -2.30 39.80 -15.89
CA GLY A 689 -2.11 39.15 -14.58
C GLY A 689 -2.76 37.78 -14.43
N ASN A 690 -3.20 37.15 -15.53
CA ASN A 690 -3.55 35.73 -15.58
C ASN A 690 -2.31 34.86 -15.75
N LEU A 691 -2.44 33.58 -15.41
CA LEU A 691 -1.54 32.55 -15.91
C LEU A 691 -1.79 32.31 -17.40
N GLU A 692 -0.71 32.03 -18.13
CA GLU A 692 -0.80 31.60 -19.53
C GLU A 692 -1.62 30.31 -19.67
N THR A 693 -2.45 30.26 -20.71
CA THR A 693 -3.12 29.01 -21.12
C THR A 693 -2.16 28.17 -21.96
N THR A 694 -1.58 27.14 -21.37
CA THR A 694 -0.59 26.26 -22.03
C THR A 694 -1.23 25.13 -22.82
N VAL A 695 -2.50 24.82 -22.54
CA VAL A 695 -3.28 23.81 -23.26
C VAL A 695 -4.73 24.24 -23.35
N ASN A 696 -5.31 24.16 -24.54
CA ASN A 696 -6.71 24.48 -24.73
C ASN A 696 -7.62 23.36 -24.19
N TYR A 697 -8.69 23.72 -23.49
CA TYR A 697 -9.63 22.79 -22.88
C TYR A 697 -10.30 21.80 -23.86
N LEU A 698 -10.49 22.18 -25.12
CA LEU A 698 -11.06 21.30 -26.15
C LEU A 698 -10.20 20.04 -26.36
N ARG A 699 -8.89 20.11 -26.09
CA ARG A 699 -8.00 18.95 -26.23
C ARG A 699 -8.30 17.88 -25.18
N LEU A 700 -8.72 18.25 -23.97
CA LEU A 700 -9.17 17.31 -22.95
C LEU A 700 -10.42 16.57 -23.43
N GLN A 701 -11.41 17.31 -23.92
CA GLN A 701 -12.66 16.73 -24.44
C GLN A 701 -12.43 15.87 -25.69
N ALA A 702 -11.55 16.31 -26.60
CA ALA A 702 -11.11 15.54 -27.76
C ALA A 702 -10.47 14.22 -27.33
N THR A 703 -9.68 14.23 -26.25
CA THR A 703 -9.10 13.00 -25.69
C THR A 703 -10.19 12.05 -25.22
N LEU A 704 -11.18 12.56 -24.50
CA LEU A 704 -12.31 11.74 -24.03
C LEU A 704 -13.10 11.15 -25.20
N LEU A 705 -13.39 11.93 -26.24
CA LEU A 705 -14.10 11.47 -27.43
C LEU A 705 -13.32 10.43 -28.24
N GLU A 706 -12.02 10.67 -28.47
CA GLU A 706 -11.20 9.79 -29.30
C GLU A 706 -10.74 8.52 -28.57
N LYS A 707 -10.52 8.59 -27.26
CA LYS A 707 -9.81 7.54 -26.50
C LYS A 707 -10.68 6.83 -25.47
N TRP A 708 -11.76 7.44 -25.00
CA TRP A 708 -12.54 6.91 -23.89
C TRP A 708 -13.98 6.58 -24.26
N LEU A 709 -14.69 7.51 -24.90
CA LEU A 709 -16.12 7.42 -25.12
C LEU A 709 -16.43 6.58 -26.37
N PRO A 710 -17.13 5.44 -26.24
CA PRO A 710 -17.41 4.58 -27.38
C PRO A 710 -18.23 5.32 -28.43
N GLY A 711 -17.87 5.14 -29.69
CA GLY A 711 -18.52 5.81 -30.82
C GLY A 711 -18.14 7.28 -31.01
N GLY A 712 -17.24 7.85 -30.18
CA GLY A 712 -16.68 9.19 -30.36
C GLY A 712 -15.49 9.26 -31.33
N ALA A 713 -14.69 8.20 -31.42
CA ALA A 713 -13.51 8.15 -32.28
C ALA A 713 -13.82 8.47 -33.75
N GLY A 714 -13.05 9.39 -34.34
CA GLY A 714 -13.23 9.88 -35.70
C GLY A 714 -14.39 10.88 -35.89
N LYS A 715 -15.14 11.22 -34.83
CA LYS A 715 -16.23 12.21 -34.86
C LYS A 715 -15.91 13.49 -34.10
N THR A 716 -14.75 13.58 -33.45
CA THR A 716 -14.35 14.72 -32.61
C THR A 716 -14.47 16.06 -33.32
N ALA A 717 -14.03 16.16 -34.57
CA ALA A 717 -14.10 17.43 -35.30
C ALA A 717 -15.54 17.91 -35.53
N ALA A 718 -16.46 16.99 -35.79
CA ALA A 718 -17.88 17.29 -35.95
C ALA A 718 -18.54 17.63 -34.60
N ILE A 719 -18.13 16.94 -33.52
CA ILE A 719 -18.69 17.15 -32.18
C ILE A 719 -18.18 18.47 -31.58
N LEU A 720 -16.90 18.83 -31.72
CA LEU A 720 -16.31 20.03 -31.13
C LEU A 720 -16.30 21.25 -32.08
N GLY A 721 -16.74 21.07 -33.33
CA GLY A 721 -16.83 22.15 -34.32
C GLY A 721 -15.47 22.70 -34.75
N SER A 722 -14.40 21.90 -34.66
CA SER A 722 -13.04 22.30 -35.07
C SER A 722 -12.28 21.14 -35.66
N SER A 723 -11.48 21.39 -36.70
CA SER A 723 -10.49 20.43 -37.22
C SER A 723 -9.04 20.86 -36.95
N ASP A 724 -8.84 22.00 -36.29
CA ASP A 724 -7.51 22.52 -36.02
C ASP A 724 -6.83 21.67 -34.93
N PRO A 725 -5.64 21.10 -35.22
CA PRO A 725 -4.86 20.32 -34.24
C PRO A 725 -4.64 21.05 -32.90
N LYS A 726 -4.58 22.39 -32.89
CA LYS A 726 -4.49 23.19 -31.67
C LYS A 726 -5.62 22.86 -30.67
N TYR A 727 -6.81 22.56 -31.17
CA TYR A 727 -8.01 22.35 -30.36
C TYR A 727 -8.37 20.88 -30.20
N ILE A 728 -8.08 20.04 -31.19
CA ILE A 728 -8.58 18.65 -31.20
C ILE A 728 -7.49 17.58 -31.14
N GLN A 729 -6.20 17.94 -31.07
CA GLN A 729 -5.15 16.95 -30.86
C GLN A 729 -5.26 16.36 -29.43
N PRO A 730 -5.47 15.04 -29.28
CA PRO A 730 -5.60 14.42 -27.97
C PRO A 730 -4.38 14.66 -27.08
N ILE A 731 -4.66 14.81 -25.78
CA ILE A 731 -3.69 14.82 -24.70
C ILE A 731 -3.37 13.35 -24.36
N PRO A 732 -2.10 12.93 -24.29
CA PRO A 732 -1.74 11.52 -24.20
C PRO A 732 -1.84 10.94 -22.78
N PHE A 733 -2.97 11.15 -22.10
CA PHE A 733 -3.23 10.64 -20.74
C PHE A 733 -4.14 9.39 -20.70
N LEU A 734 -4.66 8.93 -21.84
CA LEU A 734 -5.50 7.73 -22.00
C LEU A 734 -4.98 6.80 -23.10
#